data_AF-A0A5B8KB53-F1
#
_entry.id   AF-A0A5B8KB53-F1
#
_cell.length_a   1.000
_cell.length_b   1.000
_cell.length_c   1.000
_cell.angle_alpha   90.00
_cell.angle_beta   90.00
_cell.angle_gamma   90.00
#
_symmetry.space_group_name_H-M   'P 1'
#
loop_
_entity.id
_entity.type
_entity.pdbx_description
1 polymer ?
#
loop_
_entity_poly.entity_id
_entity_poly.type
_entity_poly.pdbx_seq_one_letter_code
_entity_poly.pdbx_strand_id
1 'polypeptide(L)'
;MKNRLSWLLLTISTSALPLITLSATSENNSSNNGGTVSPDFDKFKDITKKRINDFLNSVIDKKIEEYKVRSRNLLSEIDNNGENFAQKIIESLYMQYLSNFLSKNKDDILSNYLSKGIVIVYPRIISENKVLSEANIDFNGESYPEVKIADSNEFNYEYLIDDPEINREISIRNIVNSNKLEDINSKNDKYFSELEADFDRYFANKEDFPKLDLQSVIDKDGTVSIDKNPETNILELTVPKNYQDWDDYIIRKIKPRFTAYDLRKNKEIEKEDISDEEQPEEEPILPVIPDIVPPSVTDVETNVDPYDAKIGQENVGRFNPYVNYEYYDSINLTDSATKFSENVDDLNKFFYFNNPINTRYEYKVIKLKNVNERLYADVRIKDLVNNKEIIYENSEVKKELTKKKTILEQIKIDTVNEIYLKFYESLGLNKKIDLKKLGNTKILSNTVFNMIFESIRIYSDTKFTKEVNSIISDYLIKYKDLSSDALYEKFGKDKNSDFRHDIKYLLLSSHFNSYINKINFWNYLSRAYQELFNEYVSFINTNKEVILHNIDLIIIKNDKNNSQKTLDKEKIEKVIRALNKDINYLFGVINISNPAEIIDEYEEYLSQVKRVQNQFRNLATVTSITKKLTTEDLSTSENILERFTEAFRNLDINPVKQPKSDLILIRVLGYVILGVGVLLTTITSALQIFKNRTNKKSSSKIKASLMLSWLVSALMIVTSIILILIGNGGL
;
A
#
# COMPACT_ATOMS: atom_id res chain seq x y z
N MET A 1 -24.31 -41.94 29.01
CA MET A 1 -25.16 -42.71 28.08
C MET A 1 -26.21 -41.75 27.49
N LYS A 2 -26.14 -41.54 26.16
CA LYS A 2 -27.19 -41.14 25.20
C LYS A 2 -28.11 -39.92 25.45
N ASN A 3 -27.91 -38.93 24.55
CA ASN A 3 -28.86 -38.25 23.65
C ASN A 3 -30.10 -37.54 24.23
N ARG A 4 -30.28 -36.25 23.87
CA ARG A 4 -30.99 -35.86 22.64
C ARG A 4 -30.85 -34.36 22.30
N LEU A 5 -30.63 -34.13 21.00
CA LEU A 5 -30.78 -32.88 20.24
C LEU A 5 -32.27 -32.51 20.08
N SER A 6 -32.55 -31.20 20.01
CA SER A 6 -33.69 -30.57 19.31
C SER A 6 -33.30 -29.10 19.07
N TRP A 7 -32.78 -28.74 17.90
CA TRP A 7 -33.49 -28.09 16.79
C TRP A 7 -34.41 -26.93 17.20
N LEU A 8 -34.02 -25.71 16.82
CA LEU A 8 -34.91 -24.60 16.51
C LEU A 8 -34.24 -23.75 15.41
N LEU A 9 -34.76 -23.93 14.20
CA LEU A 9 -34.56 -23.07 13.03
C LEU A 9 -35.23 -21.71 13.30
N LEU A 10 -34.54 -20.62 13.01
CA LEU A 10 -35.15 -19.30 12.85
C LEU A 10 -34.95 -18.86 11.40
N THR A 11 -36.08 -18.66 10.76
CA THR A 11 -36.34 -18.32 9.37
C THR A 11 -35.78 -16.94 9.01
N ILE A 12 -35.04 -16.87 7.90
CA ILE A 12 -34.68 -15.61 7.24
C ILE A 12 -35.91 -15.17 6.43
N SER A 13 -36.56 -14.09 6.87
CA SER A 13 -37.60 -13.40 6.10
C SER A 13 -36.94 -12.52 5.05
N THR A 14 -37.01 -12.94 3.79
CA THR A 14 -36.70 -12.12 2.62
C THR A 14 -37.85 -11.15 2.34
N SER A 15 -37.69 -9.89 2.71
CA SER A 15 -38.55 -8.81 2.22
C SER A 15 -38.00 -8.28 0.92
N ALA A 16 -38.64 -8.65 -0.19
CA ALA A 16 -38.44 -8.04 -1.50
C ALA A 16 -38.95 -6.59 -1.46
N LEU A 17 -38.09 -5.64 -1.84
CA LEU A 17 -38.49 -4.27 -2.15
C LEU A 17 -38.76 -4.16 -3.66
N PRO A 18 -39.74 -3.35 -4.08
CA PRO A 18 -40.14 -3.24 -5.48
C PRO A 18 -39.08 -2.48 -6.29
N LEU A 19 -38.73 -3.03 -7.45
CA LEU A 19 -38.07 -2.28 -8.51
C LEU A 19 -38.98 -1.13 -8.95
N ILE A 20 -38.57 0.10 -8.66
CA ILE A 20 -39.07 1.29 -9.35
C ILE A 20 -38.04 1.60 -10.43
N THR A 21 -38.37 1.29 -11.67
CA THR A 21 -37.61 1.73 -12.84
C THR A 21 -37.92 3.20 -13.09
N LEU A 22 -36.98 4.10 -12.78
CA LEU A 22 -37.00 5.48 -13.23
C LEU A 22 -36.10 5.59 -14.46
N SER A 23 -36.73 5.70 -15.62
CA SER A 23 -36.10 6.08 -16.87
C SER A 23 -35.70 7.55 -16.78
N ALA A 24 -34.40 7.84 -16.67
CA ALA A 24 -33.89 9.20 -16.80
C ALA A 24 -33.62 9.46 -18.28
N THR A 25 -34.46 10.30 -18.89
CA THR A 25 -34.17 11.00 -20.15
C THR A 25 -33.08 12.03 -19.89
N SER A 26 -31.90 11.82 -20.48
CA SER A 26 -30.81 12.79 -20.48
C SER A 26 -31.15 13.98 -21.37
N GLU A 27 -31.45 15.14 -20.78
CA GLU A 27 -31.37 16.43 -21.47
C GLU A 27 -29.95 16.98 -21.38
N ASN A 28 -29.32 17.13 -22.56
CA ASN A 28 -28.04 17.80 -22.76
C ASN A 28 -28.15 19.28 -22.37
N ASN A 29 -27.46 19.69 -21.29
CA ASN A 29 -27.13 21.09 -21.05
C ASN A 29 -25.61 21.28 -21.13
N SER A 30 -25.15 21.89 -22.22
CA SER A 30 -23.77 22.30 -22.45
C SER A 30 -23.42 23.50 -21.56
N SER A 31 -22.57 23.29 -20.56
CA SER A 31 -21.91 24.36 -19.80
C SER A 31 -20.69 24.86 -20.59
N ASN A 32 -20.70 26.12 -21.01
CA ASN A 32 -19.54 26.82 -21.58
C ASN A 32 -18.52 27.14 -20.47
N ASN A 33 -17.37 26.46 -20.48
CA ASN A 33 -16.25 26.73 -19.56
C ASN A 33 -15.43 27.94 -20.03
N GLY A 34 -15.26 28.95 -19.15
CA GLY A 34 -14.73 30.28 -19.45
C GLY A 34 -13.20 30.43 -19.55
N GLY A 35 -12.55 29.73 -20.50
CA GLY A 35 -11.15 29.98 -20.90
C GLY A 35 -11.03 30.78 -22.20
N THR A 36 -9.90 31.47 -22.42
CA THR A 36 -9.57 32.11 -23.72
C THR A 36 -8.41 31.38 -24.40
N VAL A 37 -8.48 31.17 -25.72
CA VAL A 37 -7.40 30.58 -26.52
C VAL A 37 -6.16 31.48 -26.49
N SER A 38 -4.98 30.88 -26.33
CA SER A 38 -3.71 31.62 -26.34
C SER A 38 -3.47 32.37 -27.66
N PRO A 39 -2.94 33.61 -27.63
CA PRO A 39 -2.51 34.34 -28.83
C PRO A 39 -1.43 33.61 -29.64
N ASP A 40 -0.64 32.75 -28.99
CA ASP A 40 0.44 31.98 -29.61
C ASP A 40 0.00 30.58 -30.08
N PHE A 41 -1.29 30.26 -30.01
CA PHE A 41 -1.81 28.91 -30.31
C PHE A 41 -1.35 28.36 -31.66
N ASP A 42 -1.32 29.22 -32.69
CA ASP A 42 -0.95 28.80 -34.04
C ASP A 42 0.52 28.31 -34.14
N LYS A 43 1.37 28.59 -33.13
CA LYS A 43 2.75 28.06 -33.04
C LYS A 43 2.83 26.68 -32.39
N PHE A 44 1.81 26.25 -31.64
CA PHE A 44 1.86 25.03 -30.83
C PHE A 44 2.08 23.79 -31.69
N LYS A 45 1.35 23.69 -32.80
CA LYS A 45 1.44 22.58 -33.75
C LYS A 45 2.87 22.37 -34.26
N ASP A 46 3.53 23.43 -34.70
CA ASP A 46 4.88 23.32 -35.26
C ASP A 46 5.92 22.93 -34.19
N ILE A 47 5.77 23.46 -32.97
CA ILE A 47 6.62 23.13 -31.83
C ILE A 47 6.47 21.65 -31.44
N THR A 48 5.23 21.19 -31.26
CA THR A 48 4.95 19.79 -30.92
C THR A 48 5.42 18.86 -32.03
N LYS A 49 5.16 19.19 -33.31
CA LYS A 49 5.62 18.39 -34.45
C LYS A 49 7.14 18.28 -34.49
N LYS A 50 7.84 19.40 -34.24
CA LYS A 50 9.31 19.40 -34.15
C LYS A 50 9.77 18.51 -32.99
N ARG A 51 9.15 18.62 -31.81
CA ARG A 51 9.52 17.81 -30.64
C ARG A 51 9.31 16.31 -30.85
N ILE A 52 8.21 15.92 -31.48
CA ILE A 52 7.94 14.52 -31.88
C ILE A 52 9.04 14.04 -32.83
N ASN A 53 9.38 14.82 -33.86
CA ASN A 53 10.42 14.45 -34.82
C ASN A 53 11.81 14.36 -34.17
N ASP A 54 12.17 15.28 -33.29
CA ASP A 54 13.44 15.28 -32.58
C ASP A 54 13.54 14.05 -31.66
N PHE A 55 12.47 13.74 -30.93
CA PHE A 55 12.37 12.53 -30.09
C PHE A 55 12.50 11.25 -30.92
N LEU A 56 11.70 11.09 -31.96
CA LEU A 56 11.70 9.87 -32.78
C LEU A 56 13.06 9.69 -33.48
N ASN A 57 13.65 10.74 -34.06
CA ASN A 57 14.97 10.63 -34.66
C ASN A 57 16.03 10.18 -33.64
N SER A 58 16.04 10.78 -32.45
CA SER A 58 17.00 10.44 -31.39
C SER A 58 16.82 9.02 -30.88
N VAL A 59 15.59 8.64 -30.51
CA VAL A 59 15.33 7.38 -29.83
C VAL A 59 15.46 6.19 -30.78
N ILE A 60 15.02 6.34 -32.05
CA ILE A 60 15.04 5.23 -33.01
C ILE A 60 16.47 4.88 -33.40
N ASP A 61 17.32 5.87 -33.68
CA ASP A 61 18.73 5.62 -34.00
C ASP A 61 19.49 4.97 -32.84
N LYS A 62 19.26 5.47 -31.62
CA LYS A 62 19.81 4.89 -30.40
C LYS A 62 19.36 3.43 -30.23
N LYS A 63 18.06 3.15 -30.37
CA LYS A 63 17.49 1.82 -30.14
C LYS A 63 17.87 0.80 -31.22
N ILE A 64 18.04 1.22 -32.48
CA ILE A 64 18.58 0.37 -33.54
C ILE A 64 19.94 -0.22 -33.13
N GLU A 65 20.86 0.62 -32.65
CA GLU A 65 22.19 0.18 -32.26
C GLU A 65 22.18 -0.60 -30.94
N GLU A 66 21.43 -0.13 -29.94
CA GLU A 66 21.29 -0.82 -28.65
C GLU A 66 20.77 -2.26 -28.84
N TYR A 67 19.76 -2.47 -29.69
CA TYR A 67 19.23 -3.81 -29.95
C TYR A 67 20.19 -4.67 -30.79
N LYS A 68 20.97 -4.09 -31.72
CA LYS A 68 22.07 -4.80 -32.41
C LYS A 68 23.16 -5.26 -31.46
N VAL A 69 23.58 -4.40 -30.55
CA VAL A 69 24.59 -4.73 -29.54
C VAL A 69 24.06 -5.80 -28.59
N ARG A 70 22.83 -5.63 -28.09
CA ARG A 70 22.19 -6.60 -27.19
C ARG A 70 22.02 -7.97 -27.84
N SER A 71 21.60 -8.02 -29.11
CA SER A 71 21.52 -9.26 -29.89
C SER A 71 22.88 -9.96 -29.98
N ARG A 72 23.97 -9.23 -30.28
CA ARG A 72 25.33 -9.78 -30.34
C ARG A 72 25.84 -10.27 -28.98
N ASN A 73 25.61 -9.49 -27.91
CA ASN A 73 26.04 -9.85 -26.57
C ASN A 73 25.37 -11.15 -26.11
N LEU A 74 24.06 -11.28 -26.34
CA LEU A 74 23.30 -12.49 -26.04
C LEU A 74 23.87 -13.74 -26.73
N LEU A 75 24.40 -13.61 -27.96
CA LEU A 75 25.07 -14.71 -28.66
C LEU A 75 26.47 -15.01 -28.11
N SER A 76 27.21 -13.98 -27.68
CA SER A 76 28.57 -14.13 -27.14
C SER A 76 28.61 -14.80 -25.76
N GLU A 77 27.50 -14.73 -25.01
CA GLU A 77 27.34 -15.34 -23.68
C GLU A 77 26.77 -16.77 -23.73
N ILE A 78 26.72 -17.38 -24.91
CA ILE A 78 26.20 -18.73 -25.08
C ILE A 78 27.30 -19.75 -24.79
N ASP A 79 27.24 -20.38 -23.62
CA ASP A 79 27.99 -21.62 -23.34
C ASP A 79 27.28 -22.79 -24.03
N ASN A 80 28.02 -23.57 -24.81
CA ASN A 80 27.50 -24.66 -25.67
C ASN A 80 26.70 -25.76 -24.95
N ASN A 81 26.64 -25.76 -23.61
CA ASN A 81 25.96 -26.78 -22.78
C ASN A 81 25.08 -26.19 -21.63
N GLY A 82 24.74 -24.90 -21.66
CA GLY A 82 23.95 -24.26 -20.58
C GLY A 82 22.44 -24.51 -20.67
N GLU A 83 21.75 -24.62 -19.52
CA GLU A 83 20.29 -24.86 -19.42
C GLU A 83 19.42 -23.80 -20.15
N ASN A 84 19.98 -22.65 -20.55
CA ASN A 84 19.27 -21.55 -21.21
C ASN A 84 19.70 -21.28 -22.66
N PHE A 85 20.42 -22.21 -23.30
CA PHE A 85 20.95 -22.05 -24.66
C PHE A 85 19.90 -21.61 -25.69
N ALA A 86 18.78 -22.36 -25.79
CA ALA A 86 17.73 -22.09 -26.76
C ALA A 86 17.03 -20.74 -26.51
N GLN A 87 16.81 -20.39 -25.24
CA GLN A 87 16.19 -19.12 -24.87
C GLN A 87 17.06 -17.93 -25.26
N LYS A 88 18.38 -17.96 -24.99
CA LYS A 88 19.29 -16.87 -25.38
C LYS A 88 19.34 -16.64 -26.89
N ILE A 89 19.26 -17.72 -27.68
CA ILE A 89 19.19 -17.62 -29.15
C ILE A 89 17.91 -16.91 -29.59
N ILE A 90 16.77 -17.29 -29.02
CA ILE A 90 15.48 -16.68 -29.34
C ILE A 90 15.47 -15.20 -28.94
N GLU A 91 15.96 -14.88 -27.74
CA GLU A 91 16.09 -13.50 -27.27
C GLU A 91 17.00 -12.67 -28.19
N SER A 92 18.11 -13.25 -28.64
CA SER A 92 19.02 -12.59 -29.58
C SER A 92 18.36 -12.34 -30.94
N LEU A 93 17.68 -13.33 -31.50
CA LEU A 93 16.99 -13.23 -32.78
C LEU A 93 15.84 -12.23 -32.70
N TYR A 94 15.07 -12.21 -31.61
CA TYR A 94 14.00 -11.23 -31.41
C TYR A 94 14.54 -9.80 -31.32
N MET A 95 15.67 -9.58 -30.62
CA MET A 95 16.36 -8.28 -30.62
C MET A 95 16.80 -7.86 -32.03
N GLN A 96 17.23 -8.81 -32.85
CA GLN A 96 17.56 -8.55 -34.25
C GLN A 96 16.31 -8.16 -35.06
N TYR A 97 15.16 -8.84 -34.85
CA TYR A 97 13.88 -8.44 -35.48
C TYR A 97 13.43 -7.04 -35.06
N LEU A 98 13.53 -6.68 -33.78
CA LEU A 98 13.21 -5.32 -33.31
C LEU A 98 14.13 -4.27 -33.96
N SER A 99 15.44 -4.53 -34.03
CA SER A 99 16.38 -3.61 -34.69
C SER A 99 16.12 -3.49 -36.20
N ASN A 100 15.80 -4.61 -36.86
CA ASN A 100 15.47 -4.64 -38.28
C ASN A 100 14.16 -3.91 -38.57
N PHE A 101 13.14 -4.11 -37.73
CA PHE A 101 11.87 -3.37 -37.82
C PHE A 101 12.11 -1.87 -37.77
N LEU A 102 12.87 -1.39 -36.77
CA LEU A 102 13.21 0.03 -36.63
C LEU A 102 14.05 0.54 -37.80
N SER A 103 15.04 -0.22 -38.26
CA SER A 103 15.92 0.18 -39.36
C SER A 103 15.18 0.25 -40.69
N LYS A 104 14.36 -0.76 -41.00
CA LYS A 104 13.57 -0.87 -42.24
C LYS A 104 12.47 0.18 -42.30
N ASN A 105 11.82 0.45 -41.18
CA ASN A 105 10.68 1.35 -41.10
C ASN A 105 11.05 2.75 -40.61
N LYS A 106 12.34 3.12 -40.53
CA LYS A 106 12.77 4.42 -39.96
C LYS A 106 12.07 5.61 -40.61
N ASP A 107 12.11 5.71 -41.93
CA ASP A 107 11.51 6.83 -42.66
C ASP A 107 9.98 6.85 -42.53
N ASP A 108 9.35 5.66 -42.49
CA ASP A 108 7.91 5.51 -42.27
C ASP A 108 7.52 5.90 -40.82
N ILE A 109 8.35 5.58 -39.83
CA ILE A 109 8.10 5.97 -38.43
C ILE A 109 8.20 7.49 -38.30
N LEU A 110 9.19 8.11 -38.93
CA LEU A 110 9.37 9.57 -38.89
C LEU A 110 8.24 10.32 -39.60
N SER A 111 7.63 9.71 -40.62
CA SER A 111 6.53 10.34 -41.38
C SER A 111 5.13 9.94 -40.90
N ASN A 112 4.95 8.73 -40.36
CA ASN A 112 3.68 8.17 -39.91
C ASN A 112 3.85 7.08 -38.81
N TYR A 113 4.37 7.50 -37.66
CA TYR A 113 4.62 6.64 -36.49
C TYR A 113 3.39 5.85 -36.00
N LEU A 114 2.18 6.42 -36.13
CA LEU A 114 0.91 5.76 -35.73
C LEU A 114 0.68 4.45 -36.51
N SER A 115 0.96 4.45 -37.81
CA SER A 115 0.82 3.25 -38.65
C SER A 115 1.77 2.11 -38.26
N LYS A 116 2.84 2.43 -37.52
CA LYS A 116 3.84 1.49 -37.02
C LYS A 116 3.64 1.16 -35.54
N GLY A 117 2.46 1.46 -34.97
CA GLY A 117 2.09 1.09 -33.61
C GLY A 117 2.68 1.97 -32.51
N ILE A 118 3.41 3.04 -32.84
CA ILE A 118 3.85 4.02 -31.86
C ILE A 118 2.72 5.04 -31.72
N VAL A 119 2.14 5.18 -30.54
CA VAL A 119 0.99 6.07 -30.30
C VAL A 119 1.45 7.31 -29.53
N ILE A 120 1.38 8.47 -30.18
CA ILE A 120 1.70 9.79 -29.64
C ILE A 120 0.64 10.76 -30.16
N VAL A 121 -0.43 10.92 -29.39
CA VAL A 121 -1.67 11.60 -29.79
C VAL A 121 -1.96 12.74 -28.84
N TYR A 122 -1.78 12.55 -27.54
CA TYR A 122 -2.03 13.58 -26.53
C TYR A 122 -1.30 14.90 -26.80
N PRO A 123 0.03 14.93 -27.06
CA PRO A 123 0.72 16.18 -27.41
C PRO A 123 0.09 16.91 -28.61
N ARG A 124 -0.43 16.14 -29.58
CA ARG A 124 -1.10 16.69 -30.78
C ARG A 124 -2.51 17.19 -30.47
N ILE A 125 -3.25 16.49 -29.61
CA ILE A 125 -4.59 16.92 -29.13
C ILE A 125 -4.51 18.34 -28.56
N ILE A 126 -3.59 18.58 -27.63
CA ILE A 126 -3.47 19.88 -26.94
C ILE A 126 -2.80 20.98 -27.78
N SER A 127 -2.10 20.64 -28.87
CA SER A 127 -1.41 21.63 -29.70
C SER A 127 -2.13 21.97 -31.00
N GLU A 128 -3.01 21.09 -31.50
CA GLU A 128 -3.68 21.27 -32.79
C GLU A 128 -5.15 21.70 -32.66
N ASN A 129 -5.76 21.58 -31.48
CA ASN A 129 -7.20 21.80 -31.30
C ASN A 129 -7.51 22.95 -30.33
N LYS A 130 -8.16 24.01 -30.84
CA LYS A 130 -8.60 25.16 -30.03
C LYS A 130 -9.77 24.82 -29.10
N VAL A 131 -10.49 23.76 -29.41
CA VAL A 131 -11.63 23.24 -28.65
C VAL A 131 -11.41 21.74 -28.43
N LEU A 132 -11.57 21.31 -27.19
CA LEU A 132 -11.36 19.95 -26.71
C LEU A 132 -12.68 19.40 -26.14
N SER A 133 -12.71 18.10 -25.89
CA SER A 133 -13.72 17.44 -25.06
C SER A 133 -13.00 16.60 -24.01
N GLU A 134 -13.70 16.25 -22.93
CA GLU A 134 -13.25 15.24 -21.99
C GLU A 134 -14.04 13.96 -22.22
N ALA A 135 -13.35 12.83 -22.13
CA ALA A 135 -13.98 11.52 -22.16
C ALA A 135 -13.38 10.62 -21.09
N ASN A 136 -14.18 9.68 -20.64
CA ASN A 136 -13.73 8.50 -19.92
C ASN A 136 -13.50 7.40 -20.95
N ILE A 137 -12.30 6.83 -20.99
CA ILE A 137 -11.94 5.75 -21.90
C ILE A 137 -11.59 4.52 -21.07
N ASP A 138 -12.32 3.43 -21.26
CA ASP A 138 -11.95 2.12 -20.73
C ASP A 138 -11.18 1.36 -21.82
N PHE A 139 -9.97 0.91 -21.50
CA PHE A 139 -9.08 0.26 -22.44
C PHE A 139 -8.19 -0.76 -21.73
N ASN A 140 -8.10 -1.99 -22.25
CA ASN A 140 -7.36 -3.10 -21.64
C ASN A 140 -7.69 -3.36 -20.15
N GLY A 141 -8.96 -3.23 -19.77
CA GLY A 141 -9.40 -3.42 -18.39
C GLY A 141 -9.00 -2.31 -17.40
N GLU A 142 -8.36 -1.24 -17.89
CA GLU A 142 -8.08 -0.02 -17.12
C GLU A 142 -9.02 1.11 -17.55
N SER A 143 -9.41 1.97 -16.59
CA SER A 143 -10.25 3.14 -16.85
C SER A 143 -9.43 4.43 -16.79
N TYR A 144 -9.50 5.21 -17.87
CA TYR A 144 -8.83 6.50 -18.07
C TYR A 144 -9.89 7.62 -18.06
N PRO A 145 -10.27 8.11 -16.87
CA PRO A 145 -11.27 9.17 -16.76
C PRO A 145 -10.69 10.53 -17.15
N GLU A 146 -11.56 11.41 -17.66
CA GLU A 146 -11.28 12.84 -17.93
C GLU A 146 -10.12 13.09 -18.92
N VAL A 147 -9.85 12.17 -19.85
CA VAL A 147 -8.82 12.39 -20.87
C VAL A 147 -9.29 13.44 -21.88
N LYS A 148 -8.40 14.37 -22.23
CA LYS A 148 -8.64 15.37 -23.27
C LYS A 148 -8.63 14.69 -24.62
N ILE A 149 -9.66 14.95 -25.39
CA ILE A 149 -9.83 14.44 -26.75
C ILE A 149 -10.25 15.58 -27.66
N ALA A 150 -10.09 15.38 -28.97
CA ALA A 150 -10.59 16.30 -29.98
C ALA A 150 -11.65 15.62 -30.84
N ASP A 151 -12.58 16.42 -31.38
CA ASP A 151 -13.62 15.93 -32.30
C ASP A 151 -13.03 15.84 -33.72
N SER A 152 -12.01 14.99 -33.89
CA SER A 152 -11.39 14.68 -35.17
C SER A 152 -11.01 13.20 -35.24
N ASN A 153 -11.15 12.60 -36.42
CA ASN A 153 -10.84 11.18 -36.61
C ASN A 153 -9.35 10.87 -36.39
N GLU A 154 -8.46 11.85 -36.61
CA GLU A 154 -7.01 11.68 -36.46
C GLU A 154 -6.54 11.63 -35.00
N PHE A 155 -7.38 12.10 -34.07
CA PHE A 155 -7.06 12.23 -32.64
C PHE A 155 -8.02 11.48 -31.73
N ASN A 156 -8.93 10.69 -32.30
CA ASN A 156 -9.85 9.86 -31.54
C ASN A 156 -9.23 8.48 -31.32
N TYR A 157 -8.96 8.14 -30.06
CA TYR A 157 -8.41 6.85 -29.67
C TYR A 157 -9.23 5.65 -30.22
N GLU A 158 -10.55 5.77 -30.34
CA GLU A 158 -11.41 4.71 -30.92
C GLU A 158 -11.05 4.34 -32.37
N TYR A 159 -10.59 5.31 -33.17
CA TYR A 159 -10.19 5.06 -34.56
C TYR A 159 -8.70 4.71 -34.69
N LEU A 160 -7.93 4.91 -33.62
CA LEU A 160 -6.50 4.62 -33.59
C LEU A 160 -6.21 3.21 -33.06
N ILE A 161 -7.20 2.52 -32.49
CA ILE A 161 -7.03 1.26 -31.78
C ILE A 161 -8.02 0.22 -32.34
N ASP A 162 -7.51 -0.92 -32.77
CA ASP A 162 -8.33 -2.06 -33.23
C ASP A 162 -8.60 -3.00 -32.04
N ASP A 163 -9.31 -2.50 -31.03
CA ASP A 163 -9.67 -3.24 -29.81
C ASP A 163 -11.19 -3.31 -29.65
N PRO A 164 -11.81 -4.51 -29.63
CA PRO A 164 -13.25 -4.66 -29.41
C PRO A 164 -13.72 -4.27 -28.00
N GLU A 165 -12.82 -4.10 -27.03
CA GLU A 165 -13.14 -3.76 -25.64
C GLU A 165 -13.00 -2.27 -25.30
N ILE A 166 -12.57 -1.43 -26.25
CA ILE A 166 -12.49 0.01 -26.00
C ILE A 166 -13.89 0.61 -25.86
N ASN A 167 -14.17 1.17 -24.68
CA ASN A 167 -15.40 1.91 -24.43
C ASN A 167 -15.06 3.36 -24.13
N ARG A 168 -15.80 4.28 -24.75
CA ARG A 168 -15.62 5.72 -24.55
C ARG A 168 -16.96 6.35 -24.17
N GLU A 169 -16.93 7.13 -23.11
CA GLU A 169 -18.05 7.97 -22.69
C GLU A 169 -17.58 9.43 -22.65
N ILE A 170 -18.19 10.30 -23.47
CA ILE A 170 -17.86 11.73 -23.44
C ILE A 170 -18.47 12.35 -22.19
N SER A 171 -17.63 12.78 -21.25
CA SER A 171 -18.05 13.40 -20.00
C SER A 171 -18.34 14.89 -20.17
N ILE A 172 -17.55 15.61 -20.97
CA ILE A 172 -17.72 17.05 -21.22
C ILE A 172 -17.43 17.38 -22.69
N ARG A 173 -18.28 18.21 -23.31
CA ARG A 173 -18.08 18.71 -24.68
C ARG A 173 -17.62 20.17 -24.68
N ASN A 174 -16.83 20.55 -25.69
CA ASN A 174 -16.49 21.94 -26.05
C ASN A 174 -15.74 22.75 -24.97
N ILE A 175 -14.64 22.21 -24.48
CA ILE A 175 -13.69 22.88 -23.58
C ILE A 175 -12.76 23.76 -24.40
N VAL A 176 -12.65 25.05 -24.08
CA VAL A 176 -11.67 25.92 -24.73
C VAL A 176 -10.25 25.51 -24.31
N ASN A 177 -9.37 25.31 -25.29
CA ASN A 177 -7.96 25.02 -25.02
C ASN A 177 -7.25 26.31 -24.58
N SER A 178 -7.01 26.43 -23.26
CA SER A 178 -6.41 27.60 -22.62
C SER A 178 -4.89 27.47 -22.40
N ASN A 179 -4.24 26.44 -22.94
CA ASN A 179 -2.78 26.26 -22.81
C ASN A 179 -2.02 27.48 -23.36
N LYS A 180 -0.99 27.91 -22.64
CA LYS A 180 0.01 28.88 -23.09
C LYS A 180 1.19 28.17 -23.76
N LEU A 181 2.04 28.96 -24.42
CA LEU A 181 3.23 28.45 -25.10
C LEU A 181 4.20 27.72 -24.16
N GLU A 182 4.35 28.24 -22.95
CA GLU A 182 5.18 27.64 -21.89
C GLU A 182 4.61 26.29 -21.44
N ASP A 183 3.29 26.22 -21.21
CA ASP A 183 2.57 25.00 -20.85
C ASP A 183 2.81 23.91 -21.91
N ILE A 184 2.65 24.23 -23.21
CA ILE A 184 2.90 23.28 -24.29
C ILE A 184 4.33 22.75 -24.29
N ASN A 185 5.32 23.61 -24.07
CA ASN A 185 6.72 23.17 -24.02
C ASN A 185 6.97 22.26 -22.82
N SER A 186 6.50 22.65 -21.63
CA SER A 186 6.63 21.85 -20.40
C SER A 186 5.96 20.48 -20.54
N LYS A 187 4.72 20.45 -21.03
CA LYS A 187 3.94 19.22 -21.27
C LYS A 187 4.62 18.30 -22.26
N ASN A 188 5.14 18.86 -23.36
CA ASN A 188 5.91 18.09 -24.34
C ASN A 188 7.18 17.53 -23.72
N ASP A 189 7.98 18.33 -23.01
CA ASP A 189 9.24 17.89 -22.42
C ASP A 189 9.03 16.78 -21.39
N LYS A 190 7.99 16.91 -20.57
CA LYS A 190 7.62 15.87 -19.62
C LYS A 190 7.17 14.58 -20.31
N TYR A 191 6.28 14.69 -21.30
CA TYR A 191 5.83 13.55 -22.08
C TYR A 191 7.03 12.80 -22.71
N PHE A 192 7.89 13.49 -23.45
CA PHE A 192 8.97 12.82 -24.18
C PHE A 192 10.12 12.34 -23.30
N SER A 193 10.45 13.04 -22.20
CA SER A 193 11.49 12.58 -21.27
C SER A 193 11.11 11.28 -20.57
N GLU A 194 9.86 11.16 -20.13
CA GLU A 194 9.35 9.94 -19.51
C GLU A 194 9.21 8.80 -20.53
N LEU A 195 8.75 9.10 -21.75
CA LEU A 195 8.68 8.09 -22.81
C LEU A 195 10.07 7.58 -23.19
N GLU A 196 11.09 8.45 -23.22
CA GLU A 196 12.46 8.04 -23.49
C GLU A 196 13.01 7.09 -22.42
N ALA A 197 12.78 7.41 -21.14
CA ALA A 197 13.23 6.59 -20.01
C ALA A 197 12.61 5.19 -20.01
N ASP A 198 11.31 5.11 -20.35
CA ASP A 198 10.54 3.85 -20.34
C ASP A 198 10.39 3.21 -21.73
N PHE A 199 11.11 3.67 -22.76
CA PHE A 199 10.85 3.23 -24.15
C PHE A 199 10.88 1.71 -24.32
N ASP A 200 11.86 1.02 -23.71
CA ASP A 200 11.99 -0.44 -23.80
C ASP A 200 10.86 -1.19 -23.09
N ARG A 201 10.22 -0.58 -22.09
CA ARG A 201 9.06 -1.18 -21.40
C ARG A 201 7.89 -1.37 -22.37
N TYR A 202 7.73 -0.45 -23.32
CA TYR A 202 6.65 -0.48 -24.30
C TYR A 202 7.06 -1.19 -25.59
N PHE A 203 8.30 -0.96 -26.06
CA PHE A 203 8.78 -1.43 -27.36
C PHE A 203 9.47 -2.81 -27.31
N ALA A 204 10.26 -3.10 -26.29
CA ALA A 204 11.07 -4.32 -26.15
C ALA A 204 10.69 -5.09 -24.87
N ASN A 205 9.39 -5.22 -24.62
CA ASN A 205 8.88 -5.86 -23.42
C ASN A 205 9.22 -7.35 -23.41
N LYS A 206 9.71 -7.86 -22.26
CA LYS A 206 10.11 -9.27 -22.09
C LYS A 206 8.98 -10.28 -22.35
N GLU A 207 7.73 -9.87 -22.15
CA GLU A 207 6.57 -10.74 -22.36
C GLU A 207 6.28 -11.00 -23.84
N ASP A 208 6.79 -10.15 -24.74
CA ASP A 208 6.64 -10.35 -26.20
C ASP A 208 7.66 -11.31 -26.77
N PHE A 209 8.62 -11.75 -25.96
CA PHE A 209 9.65 -12.65 -26.47
C PHE A 209 8.98 -13.98 -26.78
N PRO A 210 9.10 -14.43 -28.04
CA PRO A 210 8.42 -15.64 -28.46
C PRO A 210 8.96 -16.84 -27.68
N LYS A 211 8.11 -17.83 -27.43
CA LYS A 211 8.49 -19.06 -26.72
C LYS A 211 8.69 -20.20 -27.70
N LEU A 212 9.67 -21.06 -27.44
CA LEU A 212 9.92 -22.20 -28.32
C LEU A 212 8.81 -23.24 -28.16
N ASP A 213 8.22 -23.68 -29.27
CA ASP A 213 7.28 -24.79 -29.27
C ASP A 213 8.04 -26.12 -29.09
N LEU A 214 8.18 -26.57 -27.83
CA LEU A 214 8.89 -27.81 -27.48
C LEU A 214 7.98 -29.04 -27.50
N GLN A 215 6.65 -28.86 -27.58
CA GLN A 215 5.66 -29.93 -27.49
C GLN A 215 4.45 -29.55 -28.35
N SER A 216 4.35 -30.16 -29.53
CA SER A 216 3.37 -29.91 -30.60
C SER A 216 1.89 -30.18 -30.24
N VAL A 217 1.44 -29.95 -29.01
CA VAL A 217 0.13 -30.39 -28.53
C VAL A 217 -0.70 -29.28 -27.87
N ILE A 218 -0.14 -28.10 -27.56
CA ILE A 218 -0.95 -26.95 -27.11
C ILE A 218 -0.51 -25.68 -27.82
N ASP A 219 -1.28 -25.32 -28.85
CA ASP A 219 -1.18 -24.06 -29.58
C ASP A 219 -1.48 -22.88 -28.66
N LYS A 220 -0.46 -22.07 -28.36
CA LYS A 220 -0.61 -20.77 -27.67
C LYS A 220 -0.11 -19.66 -28.59
N ASP A 221 -0.79 -18.53 -28.62
CA ASP A 221 -0.34 -17.34 -29.35
C ASP A 221 1.07 -16.93 -28.88
N GLY A 222 1.97 -16.63 -29.83
CA GLY A 222 3.35 -16.21 -29.53
C GLY A 222 4.39 -17.34 -29.47
N THR A 223 4.08 -18.57 -29.90
CA THR A 223 5.08 -19.63 -30.06
C THR A 223 5.77 -19.58 -31.42
N VAL A 224 7.05 -19.97 -31.46
CA VAL A 224 7.89 -20.04 -32.67
C VAL A 224 8.69 -21.34 -32.70
N SER A 225 8.99 -21.80 -33.90
CA SER A 225 10.05 -22.78 -34.18
C SER A 225 11.24 -22.10 -34.86
N ILE A 226 12.44 -22.67 -34.66
CA ILE A 226 13.64 -22.28 -35.39
C ILE A 226 13.65 -23.03 -36.71
N ASP A 227 13.68 -22.30 -37.83
CA ASP A 227 13.80 -22.86 -39.18
C ASP A 227 15.07 -22.34 -39.84
N LYS A 228 15.57 -23.06 -40.84
CA LYS A 228 16.71 -22.65 -41.63
C LYS A 228 16.22 -22.08 -42.95
N ASN A 229 16.45 -20.79 -43.16
CA ASN A 229 16.07 -20.14 -44.40
C ASN A 229 16.80 -20.82 -45.59
N PRO A 230 16.08 -21.40 -46.56
CA PRO A 230 16.67 -22.19 -47.63
C PRO A 230 17.48 -21.36 -48.64
N GLU A 231 17.28 -20.04 -48.69
CA GLU A 231 17.98 -19.14 -49.62
C GLU A 231 19.25 -18.54 -49.00
N THR A 232 19.21 -18.16 -47.72
CA THR A 232 20.34 -17.51 -47.03
C THR A 232 21.17 -18.49 -46.20
N ASN A 233 20.65 -19.69 -45.94
CA ASN A 233 21.25 -20.72 -45.09
C ASN A 233 21.44 -20.28 -43.61
N ILE A 234 20.74 -19.21 -43.19
CA ILE A 234 20.77 -18.62 -41.85
C ILE A 234 19.62 -19.20 -41.01
N LEU A 235 19.82 -19.34 -39.69
CA LEU A 235 18.76 -19.73 -38.76
C LEU A 235 17.83 -18.55 -38.48
N GLU A 236 16.53 -18.74 -38.66
CA GLU A 236 15.49 -17.74 -38.47
C GLU A 236 14.39 -18.30 -37.55
N LEU A 237 13.62 -17.39 -36.94
CA LEU A 237 12.42 -17.77 -36.19
C LEU A 237 11.25 -17.70 -37.16
N THR A 238 10.44 -18.74 -37.17
CA THR A 238 9.12 -18.68 -37.82
C THR A 238 8.30 -17.54 -37.24
N VAL A 239 7.47 -16.92 -38.07
CA VAL A 239 6.51 -15.90 -37.61
C VAL A 239 5.55 -16.55 -36.61
N PRO A 240 5.27 -15.93 -35.45
CA PRO A 240 4.32 -16.48 -34.50
C PRO A 240 2.95 -16.75 -35.12
N LYS A 241 2.27 -17.82 -34.67
CA LYS A 241 0.93 -18.17 -35.17
C LYS A 241 -0.03 -16.98 -35.02
N ASN A 242 -0.91 -16.80 -36.02
CA ASN A 242 -1.90 -15.71 -36.13
C ASN A 242 -1.36 -14.31 -36.49
N TYR A 243 -0.09 -14.21 -36.91
CA TYR A 243 0.52 -12.97 -37.42
C TYR A 243 0.97 -13.16 -38.87
N GLN A 244 0.89 -12.10 -39.66
CA GLN A 244 1.26 -12.14 -41.09
C GLN A 244 2.78 -12.18 -41.27
N ASP A 245 3.49 -11.33 -40.53
CA ASP A 245 4.94 -11.24 -40.49
C ASP A 245 5.42 -10.69 -39.13
N TRP A 246 6.73 -10.49 -38.99
CA TRP A 246 7.31 -9.93 -37.77
C TRP A 246 6.94 -8.45 -37.56
N ASP A 247 6.69 -7.69 -38.61
CA ASP A 247 6.30 -6.29 -38.50
C ASP A 247 4.88 -6.21 -37.91
N ASP A 248 3.95 -7.04 -38.38
CA ASP A 248 2.59 -7.22 -37.84
C ASP A 248 2.62 -7.68 -36.37
N TYR A 249 3.49 -8.66 -36.04
CA TYR A 249 3.68 -9.10 -34.66
C TYR A 249 4.12 -7.95 -33.74
N ILE A 250 5.16 -7.22 -34.12
CA ILE A 250 5.69 -6.12 -33.32
C ILE A 250 4.63 -5.03 -33.16
N ILE A 251 4.00 -4.60 -34.25
CA ILE A 251 2.99 -3.53 -34.25
C ILE A 251 1.83 -3.88 -33.29
N ARG A 252 1.27 -5.09 -33.41
CA ARG A 252 0.12 -5.51 -32.58
C ARG A 252 0.47 -5.65 -31.10
N LYS A 253 1.74 -5.91 -30.76
CA LYS A 253 2.22 -5.97 -29.37
C LYS A 253 2.49 -4.59 -28.76
N ILE A 254 3.11 -3.69 -29.51
CA ILE A 254 3.52 -2.38 -28.98
C ILE A 254 2.35 -1.39 -28.98
N LYS A 255 1.46 -1.44 -29.96
CA LYS A 255 0.36 -0.48 -30.15
C LYS A 255 -0.53 -0.31 -28.91
N PRO A 256 -0.99 -1.39 -28.24
CA PRO A 256 -1.77 -1.25 -27.01
C PRO A 256 -0.98 -0.60 -25.86
N ARG A 257 0.32 -0.86 -25.75
CA ARG A 257 1.14 -0.30 -24.66
C ARG A 257 1.45 1.17 -24.85
N PHE A 258 1.79 1.59 -26.06
CA PHE A 258 1.95 3.01 -26.37
C PHE A 258 0.63 3.77 -26.22
N THR A 259 -0.49 3.14 -26.54
CA THR A 259 -1.82 3.72 -26.32
C THR A 259 -2.09 3.94 -24.84
N ALA A 260 -1.90 2.92 -24.00
CA ALA A 260 -2.08 3.04 -22.55
C ALA A 260 -1.15 4.12 -21.96
N TYR A 261 0.08 4.21 -22.46
CA TYR A 261 1.00 5.28 -22.10
C TYR A 261 0.45 6.67 -22.44
N ASP A 262 0.01 6.87 -23.69
CA ASP A 262 -0.49 8.16 -24.17
C ASP A 262 -1.77 8.58 -23.40
N LEU A 263 -2.71 7.66 -23.16
CA LEU A 263 -3.90 7.88 -22.32
C LEU A 263 -3.55 8.23 -20.88
N ARG A 264 -2.59 7.53 -20.28
CA ARG A 264 -2.11 7.82 -18.93
C ARG A 264 -1.49 9.22 -18.84
N LYS A 265 -0.66 9.59 -19.82
CA LYS A 265 -0.03 10.92 -19.86
C LYS A 265 -1.03 12.03 -20.10
N ASN A 266 -2.02 11.79 -20.95
CA ASN A 266 -3.15 12.69 -21.16
C ASN A 266 -3.86 13.03 -19.84
N LYS A 267 -4.03 12.05 -18.96
CA LYS A 267 -4.60 12.23 -17.61
C LYS A 267 -3.63 12.91 -16.62
N GLU A 268 -2.37 12.46 -16.56
CA GLU A 268 -1.42 12.89 -15.53
C GLU A 268 -0.93 14.32 -15.73
N ILE A 269 -0.60 14.70 -16.96
CA ILE A 269 0.02 15.99 -17.28
C ILE A 269 -0.99 17.15 -17.15
N GLU A 270 -2.28 16.89 -17.40
CA GLU A 270 -3.33 17.90 -17.23
C GLU A 270 -3.73 18.14 -15.76
N LYS A 271 -3.38 17.24 -14.83
CA LYS A 271 -3.70 17.38 -13.40
C LYS A 271 -2.70 18.24 -12.62
N GLU A 272 -1.54 18.53 -13.20
CA GLU A 272 -0.47 19.31 -12.54
C GLU A 272 -0.60 20.83 -12.72
N ASP A 273 -1.33 21.31 -13.73
CA ASP A 273 -1.47 22.75 -14.04
C ASP A 273 -2.52 23.49 -13.16
N ILE A 274 -3.11 22.83 -12.15
CA ILE A 274 -4.17 23.40 -11.30
C ILE A 274 -3.67 23.75 -9.88
N SER A 275 -2.36 23.78 -9.60
CA SER A 275 -1.87 24.13 -8.25
C SER A 275 -0.67 25.08 -8.21
N ASP A 276 -0.93 26.36 -8.43
CA ASP A 276 -0.24 27.43 -7.70
C ASP A 276 -1.00 27.67 -6.38
N GLU A 277 -0.94 26.73 -5.44
CA GLU A 277 -1.23 26.97 -4.02
C GLU A 277 -0.75 25.77 -3.19
N GLU A 278 0.22 26.06 -2.31
CA GLU A 278 0.83 25.17 -1.31
C GLU A 278 1.17 23.75 -1.81
N GLN A 279 2.38 23.60 -2.35
CA GLN A 279 3.08 22.33 -2.25
C GLN A 279 3.12 21.93 -0.77
N PRO A 280 2.49 20.81 -0.32
CA PRO A 280 3.13 20.04 0.72
C PRO A 280 4.52 19.71 0.18
N GLU A 281 5.57 19.90 0.99
CA GLU A 281 6.90 19.42 0.68
C GLU A 281 6.77 18.05 0.01
N GLU A 282 7.17 17.94 -1.26
CA GLU A 282 7.48 16.63 -1.83
C GLU A 282 8.63 16.10 -0.99
N GLU A 283 8.30 15.37 0.08
CA GLU A 283 9.21 14.38 0.61
C GLU A 283 9.70 13.57 -0.60
N PRO A 284 11.03 13.37 -0.71
CA PRO A 284 11.64 12.72 -1.84
C PRO A 284 10.90 11.43 -2.16
N ILE A 285 10.69 11.16 -3.45
CA ILE A 285 10.10 9.93 -3.97
C ILE A 285 10.84 8.76 -3.31
N LEU A 286 10.29 8.21 -2.23
CA LEU A 286 10.88 7.04 -1.61
C LEU A 286 10.77 5.93 -2.66
N PRO A 287 11.90 5.34 -3.09
CA PRO A 287 11.91 4.34 -4.14
C PRO A 287 11.04 3.15 -3.73
N VAL A 288 10.40 2.51 -4.72
CA VAL A 288 9.56 1.32 -4.53
C VAL A 288 10.28 0.33 -3.62
N ILE A 289 9.75 0.17 -2.41
CA ILE A 289 10.24 -0.78 -1.40
C ILE A 289 9.90 -2.17 -1.96
N PRO A 290 10.88 -3.08 -2.13
CA PRO A 290 10.59 -4.43 -2.59
C PRO A 290 9.65 -5.12 -1.60
N ASP A 291 8.77 -5.99 -2.10
CA ASP A 291 7.93 -6.82 -1.24
C ASP A 291 8.80 -7.60 -0.25
N ILE A 292 8.37 -7.64 1.02
CA ILE A 292 9.10 -8.25 2.14
C ILE A 292 9.33 -9.75 1.88
N VAL A 293 8.38 -10.41 1.24
CA VAL A 293 8.55 -11.75 0.68
C VAL A 293 8.16 -11.65 -0.80
N PRO A 294 9.05 -11.98 -1.74
CA PRO A 294 8.69 -12.03 -3.16
C PRO A 294 7.52 -13.02 -3.35
N PRO A 295 6.50 -12.67 -4.16
CA PRO A 295 5.36 -13.56 -4.39
C PRO A 295 5.83 -14.90 -4.94
N SER A 296 5.25 -16.01 -4.45
CA SER A 296 5.49 -17.32 -5.02
C SER A 296 5.01 -17.34 -6.48
N VAL A 297 5.63 -18.16 -7.33
CA VAL A 297 5.18 -18.39 -8.72
C VAL A 297 3.73 -18.92 -8.79
N THR A 298 3.18 -19.37 -7.65
CA THR A 298 1.79 -19.81 -7.48
C THR A 298 0.82 -18.73 -6.98
N ASP A 299 1.31 -17.56 -6.56
CA ASP A 299 0.48 -16.45 -6.05
C ASP A 299 0.06 -15.54 -7.22
N VAL A 300 -0.81 -16.06 -8.09
CA VAL A 300 -1.42 -15.28 -9.19
C VAL A 300 -2.50 -14.30 -8.66
N GLU A 301 -2.84 -14.36 -7.38
CA GLU A 301 -3.70 -13.37 -6.71
C GLU A 301 -2.91 -12.13 -6.27
N THR A 302 -2.64 -11.31 -7.28
CA THR A 302 -2.54 -9.84 -7.32
C THR A 302 -2.19 -9.10 -6.01
N ASN A 303 -1.04 -8.41 -6.02
CA ASN A 303 -0.60 -7.39 -5.05
C ASN A 303 -1.52 -6.15 -5.07
N VAL A 304 -2.78 -6.33 -4.65
CA VAL A 304 -3.84 -5.30 -4.67
C VAL A 304 -4.04 -4.79 -3.26
N ASP A 305 -4.25 -3.48 -3.14
CA ASP A 305 -4.55 -2.87 -1.85
C ASP A 305 -5.88 -3.49 -1.35
N PRO A 306 -5.99 -3.96 -0.11
CA PRO A 306 -7.26 -4.44 0.43
C PRO A 306 -8.42 -3.46 0.25
N TYR A 307 -8.16 -2.14 0.26
CA TYR A 307 -9.16 -1.13 -0.08
C TYR A 307 -9.65 -1.27 -1.53
N ASP A 308 -8.76 -1.52 -2.48
CA ASP A 308 -9.12 -1.69 -3.90
C ASP A 308 -9.79 -3.05 -4.17
N ALA A 309 -9.39 -4.11 -3.45
CA ALA A 309 -9.89 -5.48 -3.66
C ALA A 309 -11.22 -5.78 -2.94
N LYS A 310 -11.44 -5.19 -1.76
CA LYS A 310 -12.60 -5.51 -0.89
C LYS A 310 -13.59 -4.35 -0.75
N ILE A 311 -13.27 -3.16 -1.26
CA ILE A 311 -14.16 -2.00 -1.23
C ILE A 311 -14.33 -1.46 -2.65
N GLY A 312 -15.05 -2.22 -3.48
CA GLY A 312 -15.68 -1.64 -4.66
C GLY A 312 -16.77 -0.67 -4.20
N GLN A 313 -16.53 0.64 -4.29
CA GLN A 313 -17.46 1.79 -4.28
C GLN A 313 -18.62 1.89 -3.25
N GLU A 314 -18.95 0.85 -2.47
CA GLU A 314 -20.18 0.72 -1.68
C GLU A 314 -19.97 0.83 -0.16
N ASN A 315 -18.73 0.83 0.35
CA ASN A 315 -18.45 0.81 1.81
C ASN A 315 -17.67 2.02 2.35
N VAL A 316 -17.56 3.13 1.60
CA VAL A 316 -16.99 4.38 2.14
C VAL A 316 -18.06 5.14 2.92
N GLY A 317 -17.80 5.44 4.19
CA GLY A 317 -18.78 6.04 5.10
C GLY A 317 -19.28 7.41 4.62
N ARG A 318 -20.60 7.59 4.50
CA ARG A 318 -21.20 8.89 4.14
C ARG A 318 -21.39 9.74 5.39
N PHE A 319 -20.47 10.66 5.66
CA PHE A 319 -20.49 11.49 6.87
C PHE A 319 -21.25 12.81 6.68
N ASN A 320 -22.05 13.19 7.67
CA ASN A 320 -22.67 14.51 7.64
C ASN A 320 -21.61 15.60 7.91
N PRO A 321 -21.63 16.74 7.18
CA PRO A 321 -20.79 17.88 7.52
C PRO A 321 -21.32 18.56 8.78
N TYR A 322 -20.40 18.99 9.65
CA TYR A 322 -20.71 19.73 10.87
C TYR A 322 -20.17 21.15 10.79
N VAL A 323 -20.92 22.14 11.30
CA VAL A 323 -20.48 23.54 11.36
C VAL A 323 -19.23 23.68 12.21
N ASN A 324 -18.18 24.27 11.65
CA ASN A 324 -16.91 24.53 12.30
C ASN A 324 -17.06 25.54 13.45
N TYR A 325 -16.36 25.34 14.57
CA TYR A 325 -16.43 26.19 15.76
C TYR A 325 -16.08 27.66 15.47
N GLU A 326 -15.13 27.92 14.56
CA GLU A 326 -14.74 29.28 14.15
C GLU A 326 -15.90 30.04 13.52
N TYR A 327 -16.77 29.31 12.81
CA TYR A 327 -17.93 29.83 12.09
C TYR A 327 -19.26 29.50 12.80
N TYR A 328 -19.20 29.05 14.06
CA TYR A 328 -20.38 28.61 14.78
C TYR A 328 -21.42 29.72 14.94
N ASP A 329 -20.98 30.95 15.21
CA ASP A 329 -21.88 32.08 15.44
C ASP A 329 -22.38 32.72 14.13
N SER A 330 -21.65 32.52 13.02
CA SER A 330 -21.98 33.11 11.72
C SER A 330 -22.89 32.24 10.84
N ILE A 331 -23.05 30.95 11.18
CA ILE A 331 -23.83 29.99 10.38
C ILE A 331 -25.06 29.52 11.15
N ASN A 332 -26.26 29.73 10.60
CA ASN A 332 -27.50 29.11 11.05
C ASN A 332 -27.95 28.02 10.07
N LEU A 333 -28.52 26.93 10.60
CA LEU A 333 -29.01 25.82 9.76
C LEU A 333 -30.22 26.20 8.89
N THR A 334 -30.82 27.36 9.14
CA THR A 334 -31.92 27.96 8.37
C THR A 334 -31.44 29.03 7.39
N ASP A 335 -30.13 29.30 7.32
CA ASP A 335 -29.60 30.28 6.37
C ASP A 335 -29.82 29.84 4.92
N SER A 336 -30.06 30.82 4.05
CA SER A 336 -30.07 30.57 2.60
C SER A 336 -28.70 30.11 2.14
N ALA A 337 -28.63 29.02 1.39
CA ALA A 337 -27.43 28.47 0.78
C ALA A 337 -26.72 29.51 -0.11
N THR A 338 -27.48 30.46 -0.66
CA THR A 338 -26.95 31.58 -1.46
C THR A 338 -26.13 32.60 -0.65
N LYS A 339 -26.12 32.51 0.69
CA LYS A 339 -25.27 33.35 1.54
C LYS A 339 -23.80 32.89 1.59
N PHE A 340 -23.54 31.66 1.15
CA PHE A 340 -22.22 31.06 1.18
C PHE A 340 -21.53 31.21 -0.18
N SER A 341 -20.20 31.27 -0.18
CA SER A 341 -19.39 31.30 -1.40
C SER A 341 -19.70 30.10 -2.30
N GLU A 342 -19.70 30.29 -3.62
CA GLU A 342 -19.73 29.18 -4.58
C GLU A 342 -18.34 28.53 -4.73
N ASN A 343 -17.28 29.15 -4.19
CA ASN A 343 -15.94 28.58 -4.15
C ASN A 343 -15.87 27.42 -3.14
N VAL A 344 -15.45 26.25 -3.62
CA VAL A 344 -15.37 25.01 -2.83
C VAL A 344 -14.40 25.13 -1.65
N ASP A 345 -13.25 25.79 -1.83
CA ASP A 345 -12.24 25.91 -0.77
C ASP A 345 -12.69 26.85 0.35
N ASP A 346 -13.44 27.90 0.02
CA ASP A 346 -14.10 28.73 1.03
C ASP A 346 -15.22 27.97 1.75
N LEU A 347 -15.99 27.15 1.03
CA LEU A 347 -17.05 26.32 1.62
C LEU A 347 -16.48 25.34 2.66
N ASN A 348 -15.32 24.75 2.39
CA ASN A 348 -14.70 23.77 3.28
C ASN A 348 -14.18 24.35 4.60
N LYS A 349 -13.93 25.67 4.69
CA LYS A 349 -13.56 26.32 5.96
C LYS A 349 -14.70 26.26 6.99
N PHE A 350 -15.94 26.31 6.49
CA PHE A 350 -17.15 26.36 7.32
C PHE A 350 -17.52 25.02 7.96
N PHE A 351 -17.03 23.90 7.44
CA PHE A 351 -17.49 22.58 7.85
C PHE A 351 -16.35 21.61 8.15
N TYR A 352 -16.58 20.69 9.08
CA TYR A 352 -15.67 19.58 9.37
C TYR A 352 -16.42 18.24 9.28
N PHE A 353 -15.67 17.15 9.09
CA PHE A 353 -16.19 15.80 9.02
C PHE A 353 -15.60 14.93 10.13
N ASN A 354 -16.44 14.04 10.69
CA ASN A 354 -16.01 13.10 11.72
C ASN A 354 -15.43 11.82 11.11
N ASN A 355 -14.24 11.93 10.51
CA ASN A 355 -13.47 10.80 9.97
C ASN A 355 -12.03 10.77 10.50
N PRO A 356 -11.81 10.63 11.83
CA PRO A 356 -10.46 10.75 12.38
C PRO A 356 -9.56 9.54 12.10
N ILE A 357 -10.14 8.37 11.79
CA ILE A 357 -9.41 7.10 11.67
C ILE A 357 -9.01 6.85 10.21
N ASN A 358 -9.97 6.71 9.29
CA ASN A 358 -9.69 6.36 7.91
C ASN A 358 -9.36 7.58 7.05
N THR A 359 -8.17 8.14 7.25
CA THR A 359 -7.70 9.36 6.59
C THR A 359 -7.43 9.21 5.08
N ARG A 360 -7.51 7.99 4.53
CA ARG A 360 -7.42 7.75 3.08
C ARG A 360 -8.48 8.52 2.29
N TYR A 361 -9.66 8.72 2.88
CA TYR A 361 -10.77 9.40 2.23
C TYR A 361 -10.93 10.83 2.75
N GLU A 362 -10.73 11.80 1.86
CA GLU A 362 -10.95 13.22 2.12
C GLU A 362 -12.40 13.60 1.79
N TYR A 363 -13.04 14.35 2.68
CA TYR A 363 -14.43 14.80 2.53
C TYR A 363 -14.45 16.32 2.36
N LYS A 364 -15.12 16.79 1.31
CA LYS A 364 -15.26 18.22 1.02
C LYS A 364 -16.69 18.56 0.63
N VAL A 365 -17.23 19.64 1.18
CA VAL A 365 -18.51 20.22 0.76
C VAL A 365 -18.31 20.93 -0.57
N ILE A 366 -19.06 20.52 -1.60
CA ILE A 366 -18.97 21.12 -2.94
C ILE A 366 -20.14 22.04 -3.26
N LYS A 367 -21.28 21.84 -2.59
CA LYS A 367 -22.49 22.64 -2.82
C LYS A 367 -23.38 22.63 -1.59
N LEU A 368 -24.04 23.75 -1.32
CA LEU A 368 -25.09 23.85 -0.32
C LEU A 368 -26.46 24.02 -0.98
N LYS A 369 -27.50 23.47 -0.35
CA LYS A 369 -28.90 23.50 -0.80
C LYS A 369 -29.80 23.74 0.40
N ASN A 370 -30.90 24.47 0.21
CA ASN A 370 -31.98 24.51 1.19
C ASN A 370 -33.04 23.48 0.81
N VAL A 371 -33.37 22.59 1.74
CA VAL A 371 -34.49 21.66 1.59
C VAL A 371 -35.32 21.76 2.87
N ASN A 372 -36.60 22.11 2.74
CA ASN A 372 -37.54 22.27 3.86
C ASN A 372 -36.99 23.15 5.00
N GLU A 373 -36.48 24.34 4.66
CA GLU A 373 -35.88 25.31 5.61
C GLU A 373 -34.66 24.79 6.39
N ARG A 374 -34.04 23.69 5.94
CA ARG A 374 -32.78 23.18 6.47
C ARG A 374 -31.67 23.23 5.43
N LEU A 375 -30.45 23.38 5.91
CA LEU A 375 -29.25 23.37 5.10
C LEU A 375 -28.77 21.93 4.83
N TYR A 376 -28.62 21.60 3.56
CA TYR A 376 -28.08 20.34 3.06
C TYR A 376 -26.84 20.61 2.22
N ALA A 377 -25.94 19.64 2.14
CA ALA A 377 -24.71 19.70 1.38
C ALA A 377 -24.61 18.54 0.38
N ASP A 378 -24.11 18.83 -0.80
CA ASP A 378 -23.49 17.81 -1.64
C ASP A 378 -22.04 17.68 -1.20
N VAL A 379 -21.60 16.45 -0.95
CA VAL A 379 -20.28 16.15 -0.39
C VAL A 379 -19.52 15.25 -1.36
N ARG A 380 -18.29 15.65 -1.64
CA ARG A 380 -17.32 14.90 -2.43
C ARG A 380 -16.40 14.13 -1.50
N ILE A 381 -16.22 12.85 -1.79
CA ILE A 381 -15.24 11.97 -1.16
C ILE A 381 -14.14 11.71 -2.18
N LYS A 382 -12.89 12.02 -1.84
CA LYS A 382 -11.71 11.72 -2.66
C LYS A 382 -10.86 10.67 -1.98
N ASP A 383 -10.54 9.59 -2.69
CA ASP A 383 -9.53 8.63 -2.27
C ASP A 383 -8.13 9.20 -2.57
N LEU A 384 -7.33 9.44 -1.53
CA LEU A 384 -6.01 10.04 -1.63
C LEU A 384 -4.93 9.14 -2.26
N VAL A 385 -5.21 7.85 -2.45
CA VAL A 385 -4.28 6.87 -3.05
C VAL A 385 -4.52 6.73 -4.55
N ASN A 386 -5.77 6.50 -4.96
CA ASN A 386 -6.11 6.20 -6.36
C ASN A 386 -6.81 7.37 -7.09
N ASN A 387 -7.01 8.51 -6.41
CA ASN A 387 -7.69 9.70 -6.92
C ASN A 387 -9.10 9.45 -7.47
N LYS A 388 -9.77 8.36 -7.05
CA LYS A 388 -11.18 8.14 -7.35
C LYS A 388 -12.02 9.07 -6.50
N GLU A 389 -13.08 9.62 -7.09
CA GLU A 389 -13.97 10.56 -6.43
C GLU A 389 -15.42 10.07 -6.51
N ILE A 390 -16.16 10.27 -5.43
CA ILE A 390 -17.59 9.95 -5.32
C ILE A 390 -18.29 11.15 -4.73
N ILE A 391 -19.42 11.55 -5.31
CA ILE A 391 -20.28 12.59 -4.76
C ILE A 391 -21.53 11.93 -4.19
N TYR A 392 -21.90 12.30 -2.98
CA TYR A 392 -23.22 12.00 -2.45
C TYR A 392 -23.95 13.29 -2.11
N GLU A 393 -25.20 13.35 -2.56
CA GLU A 393 -26.03 14.54 -2.48
C GLU A 393 -26.91 14.54 -1.22
N ASN A 394 -27.38 15.74 -0.85
CA ASN A 394 -28.38 15.94 0.19
C ASN A 394 -27.97 15.38 1.57
N SER A 395 -26.72 15.58 1.96
CA SER A 395 -26.23 15.32 3.32
C SER A 395 -26.70 16.43 4.25
N GLU A 396 -27.35 16.12 5.37
CA GLU A 396 -27.86 17.14 6.30
C GLU A 396 -26.69 17.84 7.01
N VAL A 397 -26.62 19.17 6.92
CA VAL A 397 -25.62 19.94 7.68
C VAL A 397 -25.99 19.94 9.16
N LYS A 398 -25.07 19.52 10.02
CA LYS A 398 -25.27 19.42 11.46
C LYS A 398 -24.60 20.57 12.21
N LYS A 399 -25.18 20.95 13.33
CA LYS A 399 -24.63 21.95 14.25
C LYS A 399 -24.84 21.46 15.67
N GLU A 400 -23.79 21.50 16.49
CA GLU A 400 -23.90 21.15 17.90
C GLU A 400 -24.72 22.20 18.67
N LEU A 401 -25.19 21.84 19.86
CA LEU A 401 -26.04 22.71 20.68
C LEU A 401 -25.33 23.99 21.14
N THR A 402 -24.01 23.96 21.32
CA THR A 402 -23.22 25.11 21.78
C THR A 402 -21.87 25.17 21.06
N LYS A 403 -21.30 26.38 20.95
CA LYS A 403 -19.94 26.60 20.43
C LYS A 403 -18.90 25.81 21.22
N LYS A 404 -19.00 25.80 22.55
CA LYS A 404 -18.12 25.02 23.43
C LYS A 404 -18.18 23.52 23.15
N LYS A 405 -19.39 22.97 22.93
CA LYS A 405 -19.52 21.55 22.56
C LYS A 405 -18.86 21.28 21.20
N THR A 406 -19.07 22.17 20.22
CA THR A 406 -18.41 22.08 18.89
C THR A 406 -16.88 22.03 19.02
N ILE A 407 -16.30 22.90 19.86
CA ILE A 407 -14.86 22.92 20.16
C ILE A 407 -14.39 21.57 20.71
N LEU A 408 -15.05 21.04 21.75
CA LEU A 408 -14.64 19.78 22.37
C LEU A 408 -14.81 18.58 21.41
N GLU A 409 -15.85 18.58 20.57
CA GLU A 409 -16.04 17.56 19.53
C GLU A 409 -14.92 17.58 18.49
N GLN A 410 -14.50 18.75 18.01
CA GLN A 410 -13.37 18.86 17.09
C GLN A 410 -12.05 18.45 17.74
N ILE A 411 -11.78 18.90 18.98
CA ILE A 411 -10.57 18.50 19.72
C ILE A 411 -10.53 16.97 19.90
N LYS A 412 -11.68 16.34 20.18
CA LYS A 412 -11.78 14.87 20.23
C LYS A 412 -11.42 14.25 18.88
N ILE A 413 -11.97 14.75 17.77
CA ILE A 413 -11.66 14.25 16.41
C ILE A 413 -10.15 14.38 16.13
N ASP A 414 -9.56 15.55 16.37
CA ASP A 414 -8.12 15.79 16.19
C ASP A 414 -7.27 14.85 17.06
N THR A 415 -7.71 14.59 18.29
CA THR A 415 -7.00 13.71 19.22
C THR A 415 -6.99 12.27 18.72
N VAL A 416 -8.13 11.76 18.24
CA VAL A 416 -8.20 10.42 17.63
C VAL A 416 -7.38 10.37 16.35
N ASN A 417 -7.42 11.42 15.53
CA ASN A 417 -6.64 11.51 14.31
C ASN A 417 -5.14 11.45 14.57
N GLU A 418 -4.64 12.18 15.57
CA GLU A 418 -3.23 12.16 15.98
C GLU A 418 -2.78 10.75 16.41
N ILE A 419 -3.61 10.01 17.15
CA ILE A 419 -3.31 8.63 17.56
C ILE A 419 -3.10 7.74 16.32
N TYR A 420 -3.99 7.82 15.33
CA TYR A 420 -3.90 7.00 14.11
C TYR A 420 -2.81 7.44 13.15
N LEU A 421 -2.55 8.74 13.01
CA LEU A 421 -1.43 9.23 12.21
C LEU A 421 -0.10 8.68 12.74
N LYS A 422 0.13 8.74 14.06
CA LYS A 422 1.32 8.12 14.67
C LYS A 422 1.39 6.61 14.42
N PHE A 423 0.24 5.91 14.46
CA PHE A 423 0.19 4.49 14.11
C PHE A 423 0.61 4.25 12.65
N TYR A 424 0.07 5.01 11.70
CA TYR A 424 0.43 4.91 10.28
C TYR A 424 1.91 5.24 10.05
N GLU A 425 2.42 6.30 10.66
CA GLU A 425 3.83 6.69 10.57
C GLU A 425 4.76 5.62 11.14
N SER A 426 4.37 4.95 12.22
CA SER A 426 5.14 3.83 12.78
C SER A 426 5.23 2.65 11.80
N LEU A 427 4.22 2.44 10.97
CA LEU A 427 4.23 1.45 9.89
C LEU A 427 4.99 1.93 8.64
N GLY A 428 5.50 3.17 8.65
CA GLY A 428 6.10 3.81 7.49
C GLY A 428 5.08 4.12 6.39
N LEU A 429 3.86 4.45 6.78
CA LEU A 429 2.78 5.01 5.97
C LEU A 429 2.58 6.48 6.31
N ASN A 430 1.63 7.13 5.64
CA ASN A 430 1.20 8.50 5.92
C ASN A 430 -0.33 8.60 5.89
N LYS A 431 -0.87 9.83 5.94
CA LYS A 431 -2.32 10.09 5.91
C LYS A 431 -3.08 9.49 4.71
N LYS A 432 -2.39 9.11 3.62
CA LYS A 432 -3.03 8.47 2.46
C LYS A 432 -3.39 7.01 2.73
N ILE A 433 -2.70 6.34 3.66
CA ILE A 433 -2.91 4.93 4.00
C ILE A 433 -2.81 4.03 2.74
N ASP A 434 -1.75 4.22 1.95
CA ASP A 434 -1.43 3.31 0.84
C ASP A 434 -0.86 2.00 1.42
N LEU A 435 -1.73 1.01 1.60
CA LEU A 435 -1.37 -0.22 2.31
C LEU A 435 -0.41 -1.10 1.49
N LYS A 436 -0.25 -0.87 0.18
CA LYS A 436 0.74 -1.58 -0.64
C LYS A 436 2.17 -1.27 -0.18
N LYS A 437 2.41 -0.07 0.37
CA LYS A 437 3.72 0.36 0.90
C LYS A 437 4.16 -0.39 2.16
N LEU A 438 3.31 -1.25 2.74
CA LEU A 438 3.72 -2.14 3.81
C LEU A 438 4.66 -3.26 3.34
N GLY A 439 4.71 -3.53 2.02
CA GLY A 439 5.57 -4.55 1.43
C GLY A 439 5.06 -5.99 1.58
N ASN A 440 3.85 -6.20 2.11
CA ASN A 440 3.20 -7.51 2.10
C ASN A 440 1.68 -7.35 2.16
N THR A 441 1.02 -7.47 1.01
CA THR A 441 -0.43 -7.23 0.88
C THR A 441 -1.29 -8.35 1.48
N LYS A 442 -0.77 -9.57 1.53
CA LYS A 442 -1.49 -10.74 2.05
C LYS A 442 -1.65 -10.73 3.57
N ILE A 443 -0.58 -10.45 4.32
CA ILE A 443 -0.54 -10.56 5.78
C ILE A 443 -0.63 -9.17 6.42
N LEU A 444 0.32 -8.28 6.12
CA LEU A 444 0.40 -6.98 6.82
C LEU A 444 -0.72 -6.04 6.39
N SER A 445 -0.95 -5.85 5.08
CA SER A 445 -1.99 -4.94 4.61
C SER A 445 -3.38 -5.38 5.05
N ASN A 446 -3.71 -6.68 4.96
CA ASN A 446 -4.98 -7.20 5.48
C ASN A 446 -5.10 -7.03 7.01
N THR A 447 -4.02 -7.23 7.75
CA THR A 447 -4.00 -7.05 9.21
C THR A 447 -4.28 -5.59 9.59
N VAL A 448 -3.55 -4.65 8.99
CA VAL A 448 -3.70 -3.21 9.26
C VAL A 448 -5.08 -2.73 8.81
N PHE A 449 -5.56 -3.19 7.65
CA PHE A 449 -6.93 -2.93 7.20
C PHE A 449 -7.96 -3.38 8.24
N ASN A 450 -7.88 -4.62 8.73
CA ASN A 450 -8.81 -5.14 9.74
C ASN A 450 -8.73 -4.35 11.06
N MET A 451 -7.55 -3.91 11.48
CA MET A 451 -7.40 -3.04 12.65
C MET A 451 -8.11 -1.71 12.43
N ILE A 452 -7.91 -1.05 11.29
CA ILE A 452 -8.61 0.20 10.96
C ILE A 452 -10.13 0.02 10.99
N PHE A 453 -10.65 -1.07 10.40
CA PHE A 453 -12.08 -1.37 10.40
C PHE A 453 -12.65 -1.62 11.80
N GLU A 454 -11.93 -2.40 12.61
CA GLU A 454 -12.31 -2.65 14.00
C GLU A 454 -12.32 -1.35 14.82
N SER A 455 -11.34 -0.48 14.58
CA SER A 455 -11.25 0.82 15.23
C SER A 455 -12.39 1.76 14.84
N ILE A 456 -12.79 1.79 13.57
CA ILE A 456 -13.98 2.52 13.11
C ILE A 456 -15.24 1.98 13.82
N ARG A 457 -15.34 0.65 13.95
CA ARG A 457 -16.45 0.00 14.67
C ARG A 457 -16.49 0.41 16.14
N ILE A 458 -15.36 0.38 16.84
CA ILE A 458 -15.23 0.81 18.24
C ILE A 458 -15.60 2.30 18.38
N TYR A 459 -15.05 3.15 17.51
CA TYR A 459 -15.30 4.59 17.54
C TYR A 459 -16.77 4.94 17.30
N SER A 460 -17.46 4.14 16.49
CA SER A 460 -18.89 4.30 16.18
C SER A 460 -19.80 3.54 17.15
N ASP A 461 -19.22 2.79 18.11
CA ASP A 461 -19.99 1.99 19.05
C ASP A 461 -20.78 2.88 20.01
N THR A 462 -22.00 2.43 20.34
CA THR A 462 -22.91 3.19 21.22
C THR A 462 -22.35 3.38 22.63
N LYS A 463 -21.59 2.40 23.17
CA LYS A 463 -20.96 2.51 24.48
C LYS A 463 -19.83 3.55 24.43
N PHE A 464 -18.95 3.46 23.45
CA PHE A 464 -17.86 4.43 23.28
C PHE A 464 -18.41 5.86 23.12
N THR A 465 -19.40 6.04 22.24
CA THR A 465 -20.05 7.33 22.01
C THR A 465 -20.69 7.88 23.29
N LYS A 466 -21.30 7.02 24.12
CA LYS A 466 -21.88 7.43 25.40
C LYS A 466 -20.82 7.90 26.40
N GLU A 467 -19.71 7.17 26.53
CA GLU A 467 -18.61 7.56 27.42
C GLU A 467 -17.95 8.88 26.97
N VAL A 468 -17.70 9.05 25.67
CA VAL A 468 -17.22 10.32 25.10
C VAL A 468 -18.17 11.47 25.42
N ASN A 469 -19.48 11.29 25.23
CA ASN A 469 -20.47 12.30 25.55
C ASN A 469 -20.50 12.64 27.05
N SER A 470 -20.23 11.66 27.92
CA SER A 470 -20.08 11.89 29.36
C SER A 470 -18.87 12.78 29.64
N ILE A 471 -17.71 12.45 29.07
CA ILE A 471 -16.48 13.26 29.22
C ILE A 471 -16.74 14.70 28.73
N ILE A 472 -17.32 14.88 27.55
CA ILE A 472 -17.63 16.21 27.01
C ILE A 472 -18.57 16.96 27.97
N SER A 473 -19.61 16.30 28.50
CA SER A 473 -20.56 16.92 29.43
C SER A 473 -19.90 17.34 30.73
N ASP A 474 -19.03 16.51 31.30
CA ASP A 474 -18.28 16.81 32.53
C ASP A 474 -17.37 18.02 32.35
N TYR A 475 -16.69 18.13 31.21
CA TYR A 475 -15.85 19.29 30.89
C TYR A 475 -16.68 20.56 30.65
N LEU A 476 -17.84 20.45 29.99
CA LEU A 476 -18.75 21.60 29.82
C LEU A 476 -19.27 22.12 31.16
N ILE A 477 -19.54 21.23 32.13
CA ILE A 477 -19.96 21.61 33.49
C ILE A 477 -18.79 22.21 34.28
N LYS A 478 -17.63 21.53 34.30
CA LYS A 478 -16.44 21.94 35.04
C LYS A 478 -15.90 23.29 34.57
N TYR A 479 -16.01 23.59 33.28
CA TYR A 479 -15.53 24.83 32.65
C TYR A 479 -16.67 25.72 32.12
N LYS A 480 -17.82 25.69 32.79
CA LYS A 480 -19.00 26.49 32.41
C LYS A 480 -18.71 27.99 32.33
N ASP A 481 -17.81 28.50 33.18
CA ASP A 481 -17.50 29.93 33.31
C ASP A 481 -16.37 30.40 32.35
N LEU A 482 -15.67 29.49 31.66
CA LEU A 482 -14.68 29.87 30.64
C LEU A 482 -15.38 30.40 29.39
N SER A 483 -14.78 31.34 28.66
CA SER A 483 -15.25 31.66 27.30
C SER A 483 -14.94 30.50 26.34
N SER A 484 -15.59 30.47 25.17
CA SER A 484 -15.29 29.48 24.13
C SER A 484 -13.83 29.56 23.67
N ASP A 485 -13.30 30.77 23.48
CA ASP A 485 -11.92 30.98 23.02
C ASP A 485 -10.92 30.52 24.07
N ALA A 486 -11.16 30.82 25.36
CA ALA A 486 -10.32 30.33 26.45
C ALA A 486 -10.35 28.80 26.59
N LEU A 487 -11.49 28.17 26.25
CA LEU A 487 -11.61 26.71 26.20
C LEU A 487 -10.73 26.12 25.08
N TYR A 488 -10.74 26.74 23.90
CA TYR A 488 -9.88 26.33 22.77
C TYR A 488 -8.39 26.55 23.08
N GLU A 489 -8.00 27.68 23.66
CA GLU A 489 -6.61 27.90 24.09
C GLU A 489 -6.14 26.81 25.07
N LYS A 490 -7.02 26.43 26.01
CA LYS A 490 -6.70 25.44 27.05
C LYS A 490 -6.59 24.01 26.54
N PHE A 491 -7.49 23.59 25.65
CA PHE A 491 -7.60 22.17 25.23
C PHE A 491 -7.23 21.94 23.76
N GLY A 492 -7.46 22.93 22.91
CA GLY A 492 -7.19 22.89 21.48
C GLY A 492 -5.69 22.97 21.19
N LYS A 493 -5.01 23.97 21.74
CA LYS A 493 -3.56 24.19 21.51
C LYS A 493 -2.66 23.29 22.34
N ASP A 494 -3.03 22.99 23.58
CA ASP A 494 -2.26 22.10 24.44
C ASP A 494 -2.55 20.62 24.12
N LYS A 495 -1.58 19.98 23.45
CA LYS A 495 -1.62 18.56 23.07
C LYS A 495 -1.59 17.59 24.25
N ASN A 496 -1.19 18.06 25.44
CA ASN A 496 -1.10 17.29 26.68
C ASN A 496 -2.23 17.62 27.67
N SER A 497 -3.24 18.37 27.25
CA SER A 497 -4.34 18.77 28.12
C SER A 497 -5.15 17.58 28.64
N ASP A 498 -5.70 17.71 29.85
CA ASP A 498 -6.50 16.67 30.52
C ASP A 498 -7.61 16.10 29.62
N PHE A 499 -8.30 16.95 28.85
CA PHE A 499 -9.36 16.50 27.93
C PHE A 499 -8.82 15.57 26.84
N ARG A 500 -7.70 15.93 26.20
CA ARG A 500 -7.07 15.08 25.19
C ARG A 500 -6.56 13.78 25.81
N HIS A 501 -6.02 13.85 27.03
CA HIS A 501 -5.61 12.69 27.80
C HIS A 501 -6.79 11.72 28.04
N ASP A 502 -7.94 12.21 28.50
CA ASP A 502 -9.13 11.38 28.77
C ASP A 502 -9.67 10.72 27.48
N ILE A 503 -9.65 11.42 26.35
CA ILE A 503 -10.02 10.86 25.05
C ILE A 503 -9.02 9.80 24.58
N LYS A 504 -7.70 10.07 24.69
CA LYS A 504 -6.63 9.08 24.39
C LYS A 504 -6.82 7.83 25.21
N TYR A 505 -6.99 7.99 26.53
CA TYR A 505 -7.21 6.90 27.47
C TYR A 505 -8.43 6.05 27.10
N LEU A 506 -9.59 6.68 26.89
CA LEU A 506 -10.83 5.98 26.56
C LEU A 506 -10.69 5.18 25.27
N LEU A 507 -10.07 5.76 24.23
CA LEU A 507 -9.88 5.09 22.95
C LEU A 507 -8.91 3.91 23.09
N LEU A 508 -7.73 4.11 23.68
CA LEU A 508 -6.73 3.06 23.81
C LEU A 508 -7.19 1.91 24.72
N SER A 509 -7.90 2.22 25.81
CA SER A 509 -8.50 1.21 26.69
C SER A 509 -9.64 0.43 26.01
N SER A 510 -10.39 1.08 25.12
CA SER A 510 -11.42 0.40 24.32
C SER A 510 -10.78 -0.60 23.33
N HIS A 511 -9.69 -0.21 22.65
CA HIS A 511 -8.92 -1.13 21.82
C HIS A 511 -8.33 -2.27 22.62
N PHE A 512 -7.75 -1.97 23.79
CA PHE A 512 -7.18 -2.99 24.66
C PHE A 512 -8.19 -4.08 25.03
N ASN A 513 -9.45 -3.71 25.28
CA ASN A 513 -10.51 -4.65 25.64
C ASN A 513 -11.19 -5.31 24.42
N SER A 514 -10.73 -5.01 23.20
CA SER A 514 -11.31 -5.49 21.96
C SER A 514 -10.51 -6.63 21.32
N TYR A 515 -11.16 -7.37 20.43
CA TYR A 515 -10.61 -8.56 19.80
C TYR A 515 -10.94 -8.61 18.31
N ILE A 516 -9.95 -8.93 17.50
CA ILE A 516 -10.09 -9.24 16.07
C ILE A 516 -9.85 -10.74 15.92
N ASN A 517 -10.85 -11.48 15.43
CA ASN A 517 -10.75 -12.94 15.25
C ASN A 517 -10.25 -13.69 16.52
N LYS A 518 -10.75 -13.29 17.70
CA LYS A 518 -10.39 -13.83 19.03
C LYS A 518 -8.95 -13.53 19.47
N ILE A 519 -8.22 -12.69 18.74
CA ILE A 519 -6.89 -12.19 19.12
C ILE A 519 -7.10 -10.78 19.67
N ASN A 520 -6.45 -10.45 20.79
CA ASN A 520 -6.47 -9.09 21.33
C ASN A 520 -6.02 -8.10 20.25
N PHE A 521 -6.72 -6.96 20.13
CA PHE A 521 -6.50 -5.97 19.06
C PHE A 521 -5.02 -5.63 18.84
N TRP A 522 -4.28 -5.35 19.91
CA TRP A 522 -2.89 -4.92 19.80
C TRP A 522 -1.92 -6.07 19.48
N ASN A 523 -2.24 -7.28 19.94
CA ASN A 523 -1.49 -8.49 19.62
C ASN A 523 -1.77 -9.02 18.20
N TYR A 524 -2.77 -8.47 17.52
CA TYR A 524 -3.13 -8.89 16.17
C TYR A 524 -2.01 -8.58 15.17
N LEU A 525 -1.44 -7.37 15.22
CA LEU A 525 -0.28 -6.98 14.40
C LEU A 525 0.98 -7.77 14.77
N SER A 526 1.25 -7.99 16.05
CA SER A 526 2.41 -8.78 16.51
C SER A 526 2.36 -10.21 15.96
N ARG A 527 1.17 -10.83 15.92
CA ARG A 527 0.97 -12.14 15.31
C ARG A 527 1.19 -12.12 13.80
N ALA A 528 0.72 -11.09 13.11
CA ALA A 528 0.94 -10.92 11.68
C ALA A 528 2.44 -10.80 11.35
N TYR A 529 3.21 -10.05 12.16
CA TYR A 529 4.66 -10.00 12.02
C TYR A 529 5.33 -11.35 12.30
N GLN A 530 4.83 -12.14 13.28
CA GLN A 530 5.35 -13.48 13.53
C GLN A 530 5.07 -14.44 12.36
N GLU A 531 3.89 -14.36 11.76
CA GLU A 531 3.54 -15.13 10.56
C GLU A 531 4.44 -14.76 9.39
N LEU A 532 4.57 -13.45 9.12
CA LEU A 532 5.48 -12.93 8.10
C LEU A 532 6.94 -13.33 8.35
N PHE A 533 7.40 -13.29 9.60
CA PHE A 533 8.74 -13.72 9.98
C PHE A 533 8.99 -15.19 9.60
N ASN A 534 8.03 -16.07 9.85
CA ASN A 534 8.15 -17.48 9.52
C ASN A 534 8.23 -17.70 8.00
N GLU A 535 7.40 -17.02 7.22
CA GLU A 535 7.47 -17.05 5.74
C GLU A 535 8.82 -16.50 5.24
N TYR A 536 9.26 -15.39 5.82
CA TYR A 536 10.50 -14.73 5.44
C TYR A 536 11.75 -15.56 5.75
N VAL A 537 11.80 -16.23 6.91
CA VAL A 537 12.91 -17.15 7.25
C VAL A 537 12.96 -18.33 6.27
N SER A 538 11.80 -18.86 5.86
CA SER A 538 11.73 -19.90 4.84
C SER A 538 12.31 -19.42 3.50
N PHE A 539 11.94 -18.20 3.07
CA PHE A 539 12.48 -17.56 1.88
C PHE A 539 14.01 -17.39 1.93
N ILE A 540 14.54 -16.86 3.04
CA ILE A 540 15.99 -16.68 3.22
C ILE A 540 16.70 -18.04 3.16
N ASN A 541 16.19 -19.05 3.85
CA ASN A 541 16.83 -20.36 3.88
C ASN A 541 16.86 -21.02 2.49
N THR A 542 15.80 -20.86 1.72
CA THR A 542 15.70 -21.36 0.34
C THR A 542 16.70 -20.67 -0.59
N ASN A 543 16.93 -19.37 -0.40
CA ASN A 543 17.81 -18.55 -1.26
C ASN A 543 19.19 -18.27 -0.64
N LYS A 544 19.56 -18.99 0.42
CA LYS A 544 20.70 -18.66 1.30
C LYS A 544 22.01 -18.46 0.52
N GLU A 545 22.30 -19.37 -0.40
CA GLU A 545 23.54 -19.32 -1.19
C GLU A 545 23.63 -18.07 -2.08
N VAL A 546 22.52 -17.70 -2.72
CA VAL A 546 22.46 -16.54 -3.60
C VAL A 546 22.56 -15.23 -2.82
N ILE A 547 21.81 -15.14 -1.71
CA ILE A 547 21.84 -13.97 -0.83
C ILE A 547 23.26 -13.75 -0.29
N LEU A 548 23.91 -14.80 0.22
CA LEU A 548 25.27 -14.69 0.74
C LEU A 548 26.29 -14.31 -0.33
N HIS A 549 26.15 -14.84 -1.54
CA HIS A 549 26.98 -14.46 -2.70
C HIS A 549 26.83 -12.97 -3.04
N ASN A 550 25.59 -12.46 -3.06
CA ASN A 550 25.31 -11.06 -3.37
C ASN A 550 25.85 -10.11 -2.30
N ILE A 551 25.68 -10.46 -1.03
CA ILE A 551 26.26 -9.73 0.11
C ILE A 551 27.79 -9.70 -0.04
N ASP A 552 28.43 -10.84 -0.31
CA ASP A 552 29.88 -10.91 -0.47
C ASP A 552 30.37 -10.00 -1.60
N LEU A 553 29.73 -10.05 -2.76
CA LEU A 553 30.12 -9.21 -3.90
C LEU A 553 29.99 -7.72 -3.63
N ILE A 554 28.90 -7.29 -2.99
CA ILE A 554 28.64 -5.88 -2.69
C ILE A 554 29.62 -5.37 -1.62
N ILE A 555 29.91 -6.19 -0.62
CA ILE A 555 30.89 -5.85 0.43
C ILE A 555 32.31 -5.82 -0.13
N ILE A 556 32.68 -6.75 -1.02
CA ILE A 556 33.99 -6.77 -1.69
C ILE A 556 34.23 -5.50 -2.51
N LYS A 557 33.19 -4.94 -3.14
CA LYS A 557 33.29 -3.67 -3.89
C LYS A 557 33.49 -2.46 -2.96
N ASN A 558 32.92 -2.50 -1.76
CA ASN A 558 32.90 -1.36 -0.83
C ASN A 558 34.01 -1.37 0.23
N ASP A 559 34.64 -2.51 0.55
CA ASP A 559 35.65 -2.60 1.62
C ASP A 559 36.89 -3.42 1.23
N LYS A 560 38.06 -2.77 1.22
CA LYS A 560 39.35 -3.37 0.84
C LYS A 560 39.98 -4.22 1.95
N ASN A 561 39.43 -4.24 3.17
CA ASN A 561 39.99 -4.97 4.31
C ASN A 561 39.31 -6.33 4.54
N ASN A 562 40.11 -7.41 4.45
CA ASN A 562 39.63 -8.81 4.54
C ASN A 562 39.08 -9.23 5.91
N SER A 563 39.30 -8.48 6.99
CA SER A 563 38.89 -8.83 8.36
C SER A 563 37.41 -8.52 8.69
N GLN A 564 36.75 -7.64 7.93
CA GLN A 564 35.33 -7.31 8.12
C GLN A 564 34.39 -8.40 7.54
N LYS A 565 34.87 -9.13 6.53
CA LYS A 565 34.07 -10.06 5.69
C LYS A 565 33.38 -11.20 6.46
N THR A 566 34.00 -11.73 7.52
CA THR A 566 33.39 -12.81 8.33
C THR A 566 32.31 -12.28 9.29
N LEU A 567 32.45 -11.04 9.77
CA LEU A 567 31.46 -10.39 10.64
C LEU A 567 30.16 -10.08 9.90
N ASP A 568 30.24 -9.83 8.59
CA ASP A 568 29.10 -9.42 7.76
C ASP A 568 28.16 -10.59 7.40
N LYS A 569 28.69 -11.81 7.21
CA LYS A 569 27.87 -13.02 7.00
C LYS A 569 27.07 -13.39 8.25
N GLU A 570 27.70 -13.28 9.42
CA GLU A 570 27.02 -13.51 10.70
C GLU A 570 26.00 -12.40 11.01
N LYS A 571 26.13 -11.22 10.39
CA LYS A 571 25.23 -10.08 10.62
C LYS A 571 23.79 -10.47 10.29
N ILE A 572 23.52 -11.07 9.14
CA ILE A 572 22.15 -11.46 8.74
C ILE A 572 21.54 -12.45 9.73
N GLU A 573 22.28 -13.49 10.15
CA GLU A 573 21.78 -14.46 11.14
C GLU A 573 21.58 -13.82 12.52
N LYS A 574 22.39 -12.83 12.91
CA LYS A 574 22.20 -12.05 14.14
C LYS A 574 20.97 -11.14 14.04
N VAL A 575 20.76 -10.48 12.90
CA VAL A 575 19.60 -9.62 12.65
C VAL A 575 18.31 -10.44 12.65
N ILE A 576 18.27 -11.60 11.99
CA ILE A 576 17.09 -12.49 12.02
C ILE A 576 16.75 -12.90 13.46
N ARG A 577 17.75 -13.23 14.27
CA ARG A 577 17.56 -13.54 15.70
C ARG A 577 17.10 -12.32 16.51
N ALA A 578 17.64 -11.13 16.19
CA ALA A 578 17.22 -9.88 16.83
C ALA A 578 15.77 -9.55 16.48
N LEU A 579 15.40 -9.62 15.20
CA LEU A 579 14.05 -9.41 14.71
C LEU A 579 13.03 -10.35 15.37
N ASN A 580 13.35 -11.64 15.49
CA ASN A 580 12.47 -12.57 16.21
C ASN A 580 12.26 -12.13 17.67
N LYS A 581 13.31 -11.68 18.36
CA LYS A 581 13.21 -11.18 19.73
C LYS A 581 12.41 -9.88 19.81
N ASP A 582 12.58 -8.99 18.83
CA ASP A 582 11.84 -7.72 18.76
C ASP A 582 10.35 -7.97 18.51
N ILE A 583 9.98 -8.93 17.65
CA ILE A 583 8.58 -9.36 17.43
C ILE A 583 8.00 -9.96 18.72
N ASN A 584 8.75 -10.82 19.41
CA ASN A 584 8.33 -11.37 20.70
C ASN A 584 8.20 -10.29 21.78
N TYR A 585 9.08 -9.29 21.77
CA TYR A 585 8.96 -8.14 22.66
C TYR A 585 7.70 -7.33 22.35
N LEU A 586 7.41 -7.05 21.07
CA LEU A 586 6.20 -6.38 20.62
C LEU A 586 4.92 -7.11 21.08
N PHE A 587 4.93 -8.44 21.14
CA PHE A 587 3.84 -9.23 21.74
C PHE A 587 3.67 -9.00 23.26
N GLY A 588 4.77 -8.68 23.94
CA GLY A 588 4.82 -8.46 25.39
C GLY A 588 4.63 -7.00 25.84
N VAL A 589 4.72 -6.00 24.95
CA VAL A 589 4.57 -4.58 25.31
C VAL A 589 3.18 -4.30 25.89
N ILE A 590 2.13 -4.92 25.34
CA ILE A 590 0.74 -4.67 25.74
C ILE A 590 0.22 -5.87 26.55
N ASN A 591 0.81 -6.05 27.73
CA ASN A 591 0.44 -7.11 28.66
C ASN A 591 0.01 -6.47 29.99
N ILE A 592 -1.25 -6.01 30.04
CA ILE A 592 -1.73 -5.12 31.10
C ILE A 592 -1.69 -5.74 32.48
N SER A 593 -1.14 -4.94 33.41
CA SER A 593 -1.57 -4.90 34.80
C SER A 593 -1.98 -3.49 35.27
N ASN A 594 -1.54 -2.40 34.61
CA ASN A 594 -1.82 -1.03 35.06
C ASN A 594 -2.52 -0.17 34.00
N PRO A 595 -3.85 0.03 34.10
CA PRO A 595 -4.58 0.94 33.23
C PRO A 595 -4.02 2.37 33.20
N ALA A 596 -3.30 2.83 34.23
CA ALA A 596 -2.75 4.19 34.28
C ALA A 596 -1.62 4.46 33.25
N GLU A 597 -1.04 3.42 32.65
CA GLU A 597 0.14 3.52 31.78
C GLU A 597 -0.18 3.29 30.29
N ILE A 598 -1.45 3.10 29.87
CA ILE A 598 -1.77 2.75 28.47
C ILE A 598 -1.22 3.72 27.42
N ILE A 599 -1.13 5.01 27.73
CA ILE A 599 -0.65 6.00 26.77
C ILE A 599 0.85 5.81 26.54
N ASP A 600 1.62 5.60 27.60
CA ASP A 600 3.06 5.34 27.51
C ASP A 600 3.33 3.97 26.87
N GLU A 601 2.56 2.95 27.23
CA GLU A 601 2.61 1.62 26.61
C GLU A 601 2.30 1.68 25.10
N TYR A 602 1.37 2.55 24.69
CA TYR A 602 1.04 2.76 23.28
C TYR A 602 2.21 3.40 22.53
N GLU A 603 2.85 4.44 23.08
CA GLU A 603 4.01 5.07 22.44
C GLU A 603 5.20 4.09 22.35
N GLU A 604 5.44 3.27 23.38
CA GLU A 604 6.44 2.19 23.31
C GLU A 604 6.05 1.16 22.24
N TYR A 605 4.78 0.76 22.18
CA TYR A 605 4.30 -0.15 21.13
C TYR A 605 4.54 0.40 19.73
N LEU A 606 4.24 1.68 19.47
CA LEU A 606 4.50 2.32 18.18
C LEU A 606 5.99 2.36 17.84
N SER A 607 6.84 2.68 18.81
CA SER A 607 8.29 2.64 18.66
C SER A 607 8.77 1.24 18.24
N GLN A 608 8.21 0.20 18.86
CA GLN A 608 8.52 -1.19 18.52
C GLN A 608 7.98 -1.61 17.14
N VAL A 609 6.76 -1.20 16.78
CA VAL A 609 6.22 -1.42 15.42
C VAL A 609 7.15 -0.80 14.38
N LYS A 610 7.59 0.45 14.59
CA LYS A 610 8.51 1.15 13.69
C LYS A 610 9.83 0.43 13.52
N ARG A 611 10.40 -0.05 14.62
CA ARG A 611 11.64 -0.82 14.63
C ARG A 611 11.49 -2.13 13.84
N VAL A 612 10.45 -2.92 14.12
CA VAL A 612 10.18 -4.20 13.45
C VAL A 612 9.95 -3.97 11.95
N GLN A 613 9.13 -3.00 11.58
CA GLN A 613 8.82 -2.68 10.18
C GLN A 613 10.07 -2.23 9.39
N ASN A 614 10.88 -1.35 9.97
CA ASN A 614 12.13 -0.91 9.34
C ASN A 614 13.12 -2.07 9.16
N GLN A 615 13.22 -2.96 10.16
CA GLN A 615 14.07 -4.14 10.05
C GLN A 615 13.62 -5.07 8.92
N PHE A 616 12.32 -5.34 8.80
CA PHE A 616 11.79 -6.11 7.67
C PHE A 616 12.09 -5.45 6.33
N ARG A 617 11.88 -4.14 6.19
CA ARG A 617 12.16 -3.39 4.94
C ARG A 617 13.64 -3.43 4.55
N ASN A 618 14.53 -3.23 5.51
CA ASN A 618 15.98 -3.30 5.28
C ASN A 618 16.40 -4.71 4.92
N LEU A 619 15.91 -5.71 5.64
CA LEU A 619 16.18 -7.12 5.35
C LEU A 619 15.69 -7.49 3.96
N ALA A 620 14.46 -7.13 3.60
CA ALA A 620 13.88 -7.39 2.28
C ALA A 620 14.70 -6.74 1.17
N THR A 621 15.15 -5.50 1.36
CA THR A 621 16.02 -4.83 0.39
C THR A 621 17.32 -5.61 0.17
N VAL A 622 17.93 -6.12 1.24
CA VAL A 622 19.18 -6.90 1.20
C VAL A 622 18.99 -8.31 0.62
N THR A 623 17.81 -8.91 0.74
CA THR A 623 17.57 -10.32 0.34
C THR A 623 16.71 -10.49 -0.91
N SER A 624 16.08 -9.42 -1.39
CA SER A 624 15.16 -9.44 -2.55
C SER A 624 15.81 -9.87 -3.86
N ILE A 625 17.13 -9.73 -3.99
CA ILE A 625 17.87 -10.15 -5.19
C ILE A 625 18.15 -11.65 -5.13
N THR A 626 17.28 -12.44 -5.76
CA THR A 626 17.36 -13.92 -5.82
C THR A 626 18.17 -14.46 -7.01
N LYS A 627 18.75 -13.57 -7.82
CA LYS A 627 19.75 -13.91 -8.84
C LYS A 627 21.15 -13.62 -8.30
N LYS A 628 22.14 -14.48 -8.60
CA LYS A 628 23.55 -14.19 -8.32
C LYS A 628 23.99 -12.97 -9.13
N LEU A 629 24.38 -11.91 -8.44
CA LEU A 629 24.94 -10.71 -9.03
C LEU A 629 26.34 -10.99 -9.58
N THR A 630 26.75 -10.15 -10.51
CA THR A 630 28.10 -10.09 -11.10
C THR A 630 28.73 -8.72 -10.83
N THR A 631 30.04 -8.60 -11.04
CA THR A 631 30.72 -7.30 -10.94
C THR A 631 30.21 -6.28 -11.96
N GLU A 632 29.70 -6.75 -13.10
CA GLU A 632 29.14 -5.92 -14.17
C GLU A 632 27.76 -5.35 -13.80
N ASP A 633 26.91 -6.16 -13.17
CA ASP A 633 25.62 -5.71 -12.60
C ASP A 633 25.85 -4.55 -11.62
N LEU A 634 26.88 -4.65 -10.77
CA LEU A 634 27.21 -3.60 -9.80
C LEU A 634 27.78 -2.32 -10.43
N SER A 635 28.38 -2.39 -11.62
CA SER A 635 28.93 -1.22 -12.34
C SER A 635 27.90 -0.46 -13.16
N THR A 636 26.80 -1.10 -13.54
CA THR A 636 25.78 -0.53 -14.43
C THR A 636 24.58 0.05 -13.67
N SER A 637 24.41 -0.28 -12.39
CA SER A 637 23.29 0.21 -11.56
C SER A 637 23.77 0.82 -10.22
N GLU A 638 24.20 2.08 -10.24
CA GLU A 638 24.65 2.82 -9.05
C GLU A 638 23.56 2.85 -7.95
N ASN A 639 22.30 2.96 -8.35
CA ASN A 639 21.12 2.97 -7.48
C ASN A 639 20.92 1.65 -6.68
N ILE A 640 21.22 0.48 -7.26
CA ILE A 640 21.09 -0.81 -6.54
C ILE A 640 22.14 -0.93 -5.44
N LEU A 641 23.38 -0.51 -5.74
CA LEU A 641 24.49 -0.60 -4.80
C LEU A 641 24.26 0.32 -3.59
N GLU A 642 23.82 1.55 -3.83
CA GLU A 642 23.56 2.54 -2.78
C GLU A 642 22.45 2.06 -1.84
N ARG A 643 21.29 1.68 -2.41
CA ARG A 643 20.13 1.17 -1.65
C ARG A 643 20.47 -0.06 -0.82
N PHE A 644 21.17 -1.02 -1.42
CA PHE A 644 21.59 -2.24 -0.71
C PHE A 644 22.54 -1.90 0.44
N THR A 645 23.52 -1.02 0.18
CA THR A 645 24.53 -0.63 1.17
C THR A 645 23.90 0.12 2.34
N GLU A 646 22.98 1.04 2.05
CA GLU A 646 22.21 1.76 3.07
C GLU A 646 21.34 0.81 3.90
N ALA A 647 20.54 -0.04 3.25
CA ALA A 647 19.71 -1.02 3.93
C ALA A 647 20.55 -1.96 4.82
N PHE A 648 21.68 -2.46 4.31
CA PHE A 648 22.58 -3.34 5.05
C PHE A 648 23.22 -2.63 6.25
N ARG A 649 23.59 -1.36 6.13
CA ARG A 649 24.11 -0.54 7.25
C ARG A 649 23.06 -0.35 8.33
N ASN A 650 21.82 -0.11 7.94
CA ASN A 650 20.70 0.15 8.84
C ASN A 650 20.11 -1.10 9.53
N LEU A 651 20.66 -2.30 9.26
CA LEU A 651 20.31 -3.52 9.99
C LEU A 651 20.88 -3.49 11.43
N ASP A 652 20.00 -3.53 12.42
CA ASP A 652 20.38 -3.64 13.84
C ASP A 652 20.50 -5.12 14.26
N ILE A 653 21.65 -5.48 14.83
CA ILE A 653 21.96 -6.82 15.33
C ILE A 653 21.58 -7.01 16.81
N ASN A 654 21.30 -5.93 17.53
CA ASN A 654 21.04 -5.97 18.96
C ASN A 654 19.55 -5.92 19.19
N PRO A 655 18.91 -6.98 19.72
CA PRO A 655 17.49 -6.93 20.07
C PRO A 655 17.23 -5.88 21.13
N VAL A 656 15.97 -5.43 21.22
CA VAL A 656 15.51 -4.57 22.31
C VAL A 656 15.83 -5.23 23.64
N LYS A 657 16.43 -4.45 24.55
CA LYS A 657 16.70 -4.93 25.90
C LYS A 657 15.37 -5.04 26.64
N GLN A 658 14.88 -6.27 26.79
CA GLN A 658 13.80 -6.55 27.71
C GLN A 658 14.23 -6.06 29.12
N PRO A 659 13.34 -5.39 29.87
CA PRO A 659 13.65 -4.94 31.21
C PRO A 659 14.11 -6.14 32.03
N LYS A 660 15.35 -6.08 32.55
CA LYS A 660 15.99 -7.18 33.28
C LYS A 660 15.19 -7.60 34.53
N SER A 661 14.27 -6.76 35.01
CA SER A 661 13.43 -7.00 36.19
C SER A 661 12.65 -8.31 36.09
N ASP A 662 12.10 -8.63 34.91
CA ASP A 662 11.13 -9.72 34.79
C ASP A 662 11.81 -11.08 34.74
N LEU A 663 12.98 -11.16 34.08
CA LEU A 663 13.81 -12.37 34.06
C LEU A 663 14.42 -12.65 35.44
N ILE A 664 14.79 -11.60 36.19
CA ILE A 664 15.24 -11.75 37.58
C ILE A 664 14.08 -12.23 38.46
N LEU A 665 12.88 -11.68 38.28
CA LEU A 665 11.70 -12.08 39.05
C LEU A 665 11.29 -13.53 38.77
N ILE A 666 11.26 -13.96 37.50
CA ILE A 666 11.00 -15.35 37.09
C ILE A 666 12.04 -16.28 37.72
N ARG A 667 13.32 -15.89 37.73
CA ARG A 667 14.40 -16.66 38.35
C ARG A 667 14.23 -16.78 39.86
N VAL A 668 13.91 -15.67 40.54
CA VAL A 668 13.65 -15.65 41.99
C VAL A 668 12.45 -16.53 42.32
N LEU A 669 11.36 -16.42 41.56
CA LEU A 669 10.16 -17.24 41.72
C LEU A 669 10.45 -18.72 41.49
N GLY A 670 11.27 -19.04 40.48
CA GLY A 670 11.80 -20.39 40.25
C GLY A 670 12.57 -20.93 41.47
N TYR A 671 13.49 -20.15 42.06
CA TYR A 671 14.20 -20.56 43.27
C TYR A 671 13.27 -20.72 44.49
N VAL A 672 12.26 -19.86 44.65
CA VAL A 672 11.28 -19.98 45.74
C VAL A 672 10.47 -21.27 45.59
N ILE A 673 9.94 -21.56 44.40
CA ILE A 673 9.18 -22.80 44.13
C ILE A 673 10.07 -24.03 44.32
N LEU A 674 11.34 -23.97 43.90
CA LEU A 674 12.30 -25.05 44.12
C LEU A 674 12.51 -25.31 45.61
N GLY A 675 12.69 -24.25 46.41
CA GLY A 675 12.82 -24.33 47.86
C GLY A 675 11.60 -24.98 48.50
N VAL A 676 10.39 -24.57 48.11
CA VAL A 676 9.13 -25.16 48.59
C VAL A 676 9.00 -26.62 48.17
N GLY A 677 9.32 -26.97 46.93
CA GLY A 677 9.28 -28.35 46.43
C GLY A 677 10.27 -29.26 47.15
N VAL A 678 11.51 -28.82 47.37
CA VAL A 678 12.50 -29.59 48.14
C VAL A 678 12.02 -29.79 49.59
N LEU A 679 11.45 -28.76 50.21
CA LEU A 679 10.91 -28.82 51.56
C LEU A 679 9.69 -29.76 51.65
N LEU A 680 8.78 -29.72 50.67
CA LEU A 680 7.64 -30.65 50.59
C LEU A 680 8.12 -32.10 50.42
N THR A 681 9.16 -32.32 49.60
CA THR A 681 9.78 -33.64 49.38
C THR A 681 10.37 -34.18 50.68
N THR A 682 11.11 -33.36 51.42
CA THR A 682 11.74 -33.78 52.68
C THR A 682 10.70 -34.07 53.75
N ILE A 683 9.67 -33.24 53.91
CA ILE A 683 8.55 -33.50 54.83
C ILE A 683 7.82 -34.79 54.45
N THR A 684 7.48 -34.96 53.17
CA THR A 684 6.77 -36.17 52.69
C THR A 684 7.59 -37.43 52.92
N SER A 685 8.91 -37.36 52.68
CA SER A 685 9.85 -38.46 52.93
C SER A 685 9.96 -38.79 54.42
N ALA A 686 10.07 -37.77 55.28
CA ALA A 686 10.11 -37.95 56.73
C ALA A 686 8.81 -38.59 57.26
N LEU A 687 7.65 -38.14 56.77
CA LEU A 687 6.35 -38.72 57.11
C LEU A 687 6.23 -40.17 56.63
N GLN A 688 6.75 -40.49 55.44
CA GLN A 688 6.76 -41.85 54.91
C GLN A 688 7.68 -42.79 55.73
N ILE A 689 8.86 -42.32 56.13
CA ILE A 689 9.79 -43.07 56.98
C ILE A 689 9.18 -43.29 58.38
N PHE A 690 8.63 -42.23 58.99
CA PHE A 690 7.97 -42.30 60.29
C PHE A 690 6.79 -43.28 60.27
N LYS A 691 5.97 -43.21 59.22
CA LYS A 691 4.86 -44.14 58.98
C LYS A 691 5.33 -45.59 58.82
N ASN A 692 6.36 -45.83 58.00
CA ASN A 692 6.91 -47.17 57.80
C ASN A 692 7.47 -47.78 59.10
N ARG A 693 7.94 -46.94 60.03
CA ARG A 693 8.39 -47.36 61.37
C ARG A 693 7.25 -47.62 62.37
N THR A 694 6.14 -46.89 62.28
CA THR A 694 5.08 -46.89 63.32
C THR A 694 3.83 -47.69 62.98
N ASN A 695 3.49 -47.91 61.69
CA ASN A 695 2.23 -48.54 61.30
C ASN A 695 2.33 -49.43 60.04
N LYS A 696 2.43 -50.75 60.23
CA LYS A 696 2.47 -51.75 59.12
C LYS A 696 1.13 -51.93 58.39
N LYS A 697 -0.02 -51.54 58.97
CA LYS A 697 -1.36 -51.60 58.35
C LYS A 697 -1.94 -50.21 58.11
N SER A 698 -1.40 -49.48 57.14
CA SER A 698 -1.94 -48.17 56.75
C SER A 698 -3.15 -48.28 55.81
N SER A 699 -4.16 -47.44 56.04
CA SER A 699 -5.29 -47.26 55.12
C SER A 699 -4.83 -46.79 53.73
N SER A 700 -5.51 -47.23 52.68
CA SER A 700 -5.23 -46.86 51.28
C SER A 700 -5.23 -45.35 51.06
N LYS A 701 -6.07 -44.61 51.80
CA LYS A 701 -6.19 -43.14 51.74
C LYS A 701 -4.89 -42.43 52.12
N ILE A 702 -4.16 -42.89 53.14
CA ILE A 702 -2.89 -42.26 53.58
C ILE A 702 -1.75 -42.57 52.59
N LYS A 703 -1.79 -43.74 51.91
CA LYS A 703 -0.84 -44.04 50.84
C LYS A 703 -1.10 -43.15 49.62
N ALA A 704 -2.37 -42.97 49.25
CA ALA A 704 -2.77 -42.09 48.16
C ALA A 704 -2.38 -40.62 48.43
N SER A 705 -2.57 -40.11 49.65
CA SER A 705 -2.18 -38.73 49.99
C SER A 705 -0.67 -38.49 49.95
N LEU A 706 0.14 -39.45 50.39
CA LEU A 706 1.61 -39.35 50.30
C LEU A 706 2.11 -39.46 48.85
N MET A 707 1.50 -40.32 48.03
CA MET A 707 1.81 -40.38 46.59
C MET A 707 1.43 -39.08 45.88
N LEU A 708 0.26 -38.50 46.21
CA LEU A 708 -0.15 -37.21 45.67
C LEU A 708 0.83 -36.09 46.07
N SER A 709 1.29 -36.07 47.33
CA SER A 709 2.29 -35.12 47.81
C SER A 709 3.61 -35.24 47.03
N TRP A 710 4.08 -36.47 46.77
CA TRP A 710 5.25 -36.72 45.93
C TRP A 710 5.08 -36.20 44.50
N LEU A 711 3.91 -36.42 43.89
CA LEU A 711 3.60 -35.95 42.54
C LEU A 711 3.57 -34.41 42.47
N VAL A 712 2.92 -33.76 43.43
CA VAL A 712 2.88 -32.28 43.52
C VAL A 712 4.30 -31.73 43.71
N SER A 713 5.10 -32.36 44.57
CA SER A 713 6.48 -31.97 44.81
C SER A 713 7.36 -32.09 43.55
N ALA A 714 7.26 -33.22 42.85
CA ALA A 714 7.98 -33.45 41.60
C ALA A 714 7.58 -32.44 40.53
N LEU A 715 6.28 -32.13 40.42
CA LEU A 715 5.78 -31.11 39.49
C LEU A 715 6.32 -29.72 39.82
N MET A 716 6.38 -29.35 41.10
CA MET A 716 6.98 -28.09 41.55
C MET A 716 8.47 -28.02 41.21
N ILE A 717 9.23 -29.09 41.40
CA ILE A 717 10.66 -29.16 41.06
C ILE A 717 10.86 -29.03 39.55
N VAL A 718 10.08 -29.74 38.73
CA VAL A 718 10.18 -29.63 37.25
C VAL A 718 9.83 -28.22 36.79
N THR A 719 8.73 -27.65 37.31
CA THR A 719 8.29 -26.30 36.95
C THR A 719 9.32 -25.24 37.36
N SER A 720 9.92 -25.38 38.54
CA SER A 720 10.97 -24.46 39.00
C SER A 720 12.25 -24.53 38.17
N ILE A 721 12.68 -25.72 37.74
CA ILE A 721 13.81 -25.87 36.82
C ILE A 721 13.53 -25.15 35.50
N ILE A 722 12.33 -25.33 34.93
CA ILE A 722 11.91 -24.65 33.70
C ILE A 722 11.95 -23.13 33.89
N LEU A 723 11.40 -22.60 34.99
CA LEU A 723 11.41 -21.16 35.28
C LEU A 723 12.83 -20.61 35.48
N ILE A 724 13.73 -21.35 36.14
CA ILE A 724 15.13 -20.94 36.30
C ILE A 724 15.86 -20.92 34.96
N LEU A 725 15.60 -21.90 34.08
CA LEU A 725 16.17 -21.94 32.72
C LEU A 725 15.68 -20.76 31.87
N ILE A 726 14.38 -20.47 31.90
CA ILE A 726 13.79 -19.29 31.24
C ILE A 726 14.39 -18.00 31.80
N GLY A 727 14.48 -17.85 33.13
CA GLY A 727 15.07 -16.68 33.79
C GLY A 727 16.57 -16.51 33.57
N ASN A 728 17.27 -17.54 33.08
CA ASN A 728 18.67 -17.47 32.66
C ASN A 728 18.84 -17.22 31.15
N GLY A 729 17.74 -17.12 30.39
CA GLY A 729 17.77 -16.96 28.94
C GLY A 729 18.18 -18.24 28.19
N GLY A 730 18.01 -19.40 28.82
CA GLY A 730 18.43 -20.71 28.30
C GLY A 730 17.40 -21.44 27.45
N LEU A 731 16.27 -20.80 27.13
CA LEU A 731 15.20 -21.31 26.26
C LEU A 731 14.61 -20.17 25.43
#